data_AF-A0A1Q9EG66-F1
#
_entry.id   AF-A0A1Q9EG66-F1
#
_cell.length_a   1.000
_cell.length_b   1.000
_cell.length_c   1.000
_cell.angle_alpha   90.00
_cell.angle_beta   90.00
_cell.angle_gamma   90.00
#
_symmetry.space_group_name_H-M   'P 1'
#
loop_
_entity.id
_entity.type
_entity.pdbx_description
1 polymer ?
#
loop_
_entity_poly.entity_id
_entity_poly.type
_entity_poly.pdbx_seq_one_letter_code
_entity_poly.pdbx_strand_id
1 'polypeptide(L)'
;MSIAVEVALLSGKTATVQAGLEEVVETLRLRAQTALGVGPGRLMDSFGSVLDASARIRDAGLQSGDALTLQINRIQAHGNTDAFAAILGDASVVTWGNPRSGGDSSAVQDRLKNVQQIQASHGAFAAIRSDGSVVTWGDERYGSDSSAVQDRLNHVQQIQATRHAFAGILENGSVVTWGDSRYGGDTGSVEGQLQNVLRIHATCCAFAALLSDRSVVTWGHADKGGDSSSVRDLLKNVQQIQASDCAFAALLDDASVVTWGPACYGGDSTVVADCLKNVHQIQATACAFAAIRGDGSTVTWGEARYGGDSSAVQAQLAKVQQIQATEGAFAAILDNGCVVTWGDADYGGDSSAVQRQLKTVLHIQANDCSFAAIRLDGSVVTWGDAEYGGDSSAVQDQLRNVQQIQASDNAFAAILADGSAVSWGDDRYGGDSGAVQDQLKDVQQIQATGSAFAAFLGDGAFVTWGRRRFGGDSTALRTQLSKAATMEWFYLQGVNLEHRDRRGRTPLMLKIKIKLFHSDIMSVVVEVGLLSGKTATVQAGLEEKVETLKLRAQTTLGVGNGRLVDQSGSILDESGPIGLSGVQDGGALTLQIYNTVQVQASSFFFAAILSDKSVVIWGIKEDWSGDRSTMLDQLANVYQIQVSCGAFATILGDGSVVTLGDLASGGDSSAVQHQLQNVQRIQATDFAFAAILGDGSVLTWGDPEAGGDSSAVQDQMKDVHQIQSTGSAFAAILGDGSVVTWGSADDGGDNSAVQQELKNVCQIQASGAAFAAITGDGFVVTWGAADYGGDSSAAQGQLKTVQQIQATLRSFAAILADGSVVTWGAGDYGGDSSIVQDQLRNVQQIQASCRSFAALLGDGAVVTWGDAEDGGDSSAVQDRLKNVQQIQATQFAFAAIRGDGSTVTWGEARYGGDSSAVQAQLANVQQIQATQFAFAAILADGNVVAWGDPEEGGDSSAVQDQLKDVQHIQSTASAFAAVLGDGSVIAWGGNPINGGYAVLGNS
;
A
#
# COMPACT_ATOMS: atom_id res chain seq x y z
N MET A 1 -43.98 -36.02 1.01
CA MET A 1 -45.06 -35.25 0.35
C MET A 1 -44.42 -34.09 -0.38
N SER A 2 -44.68 -33.97 -1.68
CA SER A 2 -44.24 -32.83 -2.50
C SER A 2 -45.42 -31.89 -2.73
N ILE A 3 -45.13 -30.61 -2.87
CA ILE A 3 -46.07 -29.56 -3.28
C ILE A 3 -45.71 -29.09 -4.69
N ALA A 4 -46.70 -28.64 -5.44
CA ALA A 4 -46.51 -27.97 -6.73
C ALA A 4 -46.85 -26.49 -6.58
N VAL A 5 -45.92 -25.61 -6.90
CA VAL A 5 -46.05 -24.15 -6.72
C VAL A 5 -45.89 -23.48 -8.09
N GLU A 6 -46.72 -22.49 -8.41
CA GLU A 6 -46.59 -21.69 -9.62
C GLU A 6 -45.70 -20.47 -9.33
N VAL A 7 -44.63 -20.29 -10.10
CA VAL A 7 -43.72 -19.15 -9.95
C VAL A 7 -43.82 -18.27 -11.19
N ALA A 8 -44.12 -16.98 -10.98
CA ALA A 8 -44.31 -15.98 -12.04
C ALA A 8 -43.25 -14.88 -11.98
N LEU A 9 -42.83 -14.38 -13.14
CA LEU A 9 -42.08 -13.12 -13.28
C LEU A 9 -43.05 -11.96 -13.48
N LEU A 10 -42.60 -10.75 -13.13
CA LEU A 10 -43.33 -9.50 -13.45
C LEU A 10 -43.52 -9.28 -14.96
N SER A 11 -42.72 -9.95 -15.80
CA SER A 11 -42.88 -9.97 -17.26
C SER A 11 -44.07 -10.84 -17.74
N GLY A 12 -44.73 -11.58 -16.84
CA GLY A 12 -45.84 -12.48 -17.15
C GLY A 12 -45.44 -13.91 -17.51
N LYS A 13 -44.13 -14.23 -17.53
CA LYS A 13 -43.65 -15.61 -17.73
C LYS A 13 -43.84 -16.43 -16.46
N THR A 14 -44.43 -17.62 -16.55
CA THR A 14 -44.66 -18.51 -15.39
C THR A 14 -44.05 -19.89 -15.59
N ALA A 15 -43.74 -20.56 -14.48
CA ALA A 15 -43.26 -21.93 -14.44
C ALA A 15 -43.81 -22.64 -13.20
N THR A 16 -44.26 -23.89 -13.35
CA THR A 16 -44.67 -24.73 -12.21
C THR A 16 -43.49 -25.56 -11.73
N VAL A 17 -43.17 -25.46 -10.44
CA VAL A 17 -42.02 -26.14 -9.83
C VAL A 17 -42.51 -27.06 -8.71
N GLN A 18 -41.98 -28.28 -8.66
CA GLN A 18 -42.25 -29.20 -7.54
C GLN A 18 -41.14 -29.13 -6.50
N ALA A 19 -41.53 -29.21 -5.23
CA ALA A 19 -40.60 -29.27 -4.12
C ALA A 19 -41.12 -30.10 -2.95
N GLY A 20 -40.20 -30.73 -2.21
CA GLY A 20 -40.52 -31.54 -1.04
C GLY A 20 -40.73 -30.68 0.20
N LEU A 21 -41.64 -31.07 1.10
CA LEU A 21 -41.89 -30.33 2.36
C LEU A 21 -40.69 -30.28 3.33
N GLU A 22 -39.65 -31.08 3.12
CA GLU A 22 -38.39 -31.05 3.90
C GLU A 22 -37.26 -30.30 3.17
N GLU A 23 -37.48 -29.91 1.90
CA GLU A 23 -36.51 -29.11 1.16
C GLU A 23 -36.53 -27.66 1.68
N VAL A 24 -35.42 -26.95 1.50
CA VAL A 24 -35.31 -25.53 1.80
C VAL A 24 -35.86 -24.70 0.64
N VAL A 25 -36.36 -23.50 0.93
CA VAL A 25 -36.89 -22.56 -0.08
C VAL A 25 -35.84 -22.23 -1.14
N GLU A 26 -34.55 -22.21 -0.79
CA GLU A 26 -33.43 -22.07 -1.72
C GLU A 26 -33.48 -23.07 -2.89
N THR A 27 -33.79 -24.34 -2.62
CA THR A 27 -33.89 -25.37 -3.67
C THR A 27 -35.07 -25.12 -4.61
N LEU A 28 -36.20 -24.65 -4.08
CA LEU A 28 -37.37 -24.25 -4.88
C LEU A 28 -37.04 -23.05 -5.79
N ARG A 29 -36.29 -22.07 -5.25
CA ARG A 29 -35.83 -20.86 -5.95
C ARG A 29 -34.91 -21.21 -7.13
N LEU A 30 -33.88 -22.03 -6.89
CA LEU A 30 -32.94 -22.46 -7.94
C LEU A 30 -33.66 -23.21 -9.08
N ARG A 31 -34.62 -24.08 -8.74
CA ARG A 31 -35.43 -24.77 -9.75
C ARG A 31 -36.31 -23.80 -10.55
N ALA A 32 -36.90 -22.80 -9.88
CA ALA A 32 -37.71 -21.77 -10.55
C ALA A 32 -36.88 -20.91 -11.49
N GLN A 33 -35.68 -20.47 -11.07
CA GLN A 33 -34.74 -19.71 -11.89
C GLN A 33 -34.30 -20.50 -13.13
N THR A 34 -33.97 -21.78 -12.95
CA THR A 34 -33.62 -22.68 -14.05
C THR A 34 -34.79 -22.85 -15.03
N ALA A 35 -36.02 -23.06 -14.52
CA ALA A 35 -37.20 -23.23 -15.34
C ALA A 35 -37.58 -21.96 -16.11
N LEU A 36 -37.34 -20.79 -15.52
CA LEU A 36 -37.62 -19.48 -16.11
C LEU A 36 -36.46 -18.94 -16.96
N GLY A 37 -35.26 -19.52 -16.86
CA GLY A 37 -34.06 -19.09 -17.59
C GLY A 37 -33.62 -17.69 -17.20
N VAL A 38 -33.59 -17.40 -15.89
CA VAL A 38 -33.29 -16.08 -15.34
C VAL A 38 -32.25 -16.15 -14.23
N GLY A 39 -31.56 -15.03 -13.98
CA GLY A 39 -30.53 -14.91 -12.94
C GLY A 39 -31.04 -14.91 -11.48
N PRO A 40 -30.13 -14.63 -10.52
CA PRO A 40 -30.44 -14.53 -9.09
C PRO A 40 -31.64 -13.64 -8.77
N GLY A 41 -32.56 -14.09 -7.91
CA GLY A 41 -33.78 -13.35 -7.56
C GLY A 41 -34.41 -13.84 -6.26
N ARG A 42 -35.42 -13.14 -5.75
CA ARG A 42 -36.13 -13.46 -4.49
C ARG A 42 -37.52 -14.02 -4.77
N LEU A 43 -37.90 -15.09 -4.07
CA LEU A 43 -39.27 -15.59 -4.09
C LEU A 43 -40.13 -14.80 -3.11
N MET A 44 -41.27 -14.31 -3.58
CA MET A 44 -42.29 -13.66 -2.76
C MET A 44 -43.59 -14.45 -2.80
N ASP A 45 -44.29 -14.46 -1.68
CA ASP A 45 -45.66 -14.98 -1.61
C ASP A 45 -46.67 -14.05 -2.30
N SER A 46 -47.95 -14.47 -2.31
CA SER A 46 -49.05 -13.70 -2.90
C SER A 46 -49.37 -12.39 -2.17
N PHE A 47 -48.82 -12.18 -0.97
CA PHE A 47 -48.93 -10.95 -0.20
C PHE A 47 -47.74 -10.00 -0.43
N GLY A 48 -46.73 -10.42 -1.21
CA GLY A 48 -45.52 -9.65 -1.47
C GLY A 48 -44.44 -9.81 -0.40
N SER A 49 -44.57 -10.78 0.51
CA SER A 49 -43.57 -11.07 1.54
C SER A 49 -42.46 -11.94 0.97
N VAL A 50 -41.20 -11.56 1.19
CA VAL A 50 -40.03 -12.35 0.76
C VAL A 50 -39.92 -13.61 1.61
N LEU A 51 -39.82 -14.76 0.95
CA LEU A 51 -39.61 -16.04 1.62
C LEU A 51 -38.14 -16.19 2.04
N ASP A 52 -37.91 -16.58 3.29
CA ASP A 52 -36.57 -16.90 3.79
C ASP A 52 -36.02 -18.12 3.06
N ALA A 53 -34.95 -17.93 2.29
CA ALA A 53 -34.28 -18.97 1.52
C ALA A 53 -33.79 -20.15 2.37
N SER A 54 -33.45 -19.90 3.63
CA SER A 54 -32.96 -20.91 4.58
C SER A 54 -34.06 -21.70 5.28
N ALA A 55 -35.31 -21.20 5.23
CA ALA A 55 -36.45 -21.88 5.83
C ALA A 55 -36.81 -23.14 5.04
N ARG A 56 -37.34 -24.15 5.75
CA ARG A 56 -37.94 -25.32 5.09
C ARG A 56 -39.27 -24.92 4.49
N ILE A 57 -39.65 -25.55 3.39
CA ILE A 57 -40.90 -25.25 2.69
C ILE A 57 -42.14 -25.38 3.58
N ARG A 58 -42.15 -26.34 4.53
CA ARG A 58 -43.24 -26.47 5.51
C ARG A 58 -43.33 -25.30 6.49
N ASP A 59 -42.18 -24.74 6.87
CA ASP A 59 -42.07 -23.68 7.88
C ASP A 59 -42.35 -22.32 7.23
N ALA A 60 -42.10 -22.21 5.92
CA ALA A 60 -42.49 -21.09 5.07
C ALA A 60 -44.00 -21.04 4.75
N GLY A 61 -44.79 -22.03 5.20
CA GLY A 61 -46.25 -22.03 5.04
C GLY A 61 -46.76 -22.34 3.63
N LEU A 62 -45.91 -22.78 2.71
CA LEU A 62 -46.26 -23.03 1.31
C LEU A 62 -47.12 -24.29 1.13
N GLN A 63 -48.15 -24.18 0.31
CA GLN A 63 -49.09 -25.25 -0.05
C GLN A 63 -49.08 -25.51 -1.56
N SER A 64 -49.60 -26.67 -1.95
CA SER A 64 -49.72 -27.01 -3.37
C SER A 64 -50.80 -26.15 -4.03
N GLY A 65 -50.44 -25.47 -5.11
CA GLY A 65 -51.30 -24.52 -5.82
C GLY A 65 -51.03 -23.04 -5.47
N ASP A 66 -50.11 -22.76 -4.54
CA ASP A 66 -49.72 -21.38 -4.24
C ASP A 66 -49.04 -20.74 -5.45
N ALA A 67 -49.23 -19.43 -5.58
CA ALA A 67 -48.60 -18.59 -6.60
C ALA A 67 -47.53 -17.71 -5.95
N LEU A 68 -46.31 -17.82 -6.43
CA LEU A 68 -45.14 -17.04 -5.99
C LEU A 68 -44.70 -16.10 -7.10
N THR A 69 -44.15 -14.95 -6.71
CA THR A 69 -43.49 -14.02 -7.64
C THR A 69 -41.98 -14.13 -7.46
N LEU A 70 -41.25 -14.38 -8.54
CA LEU A 70 -39.79 -14.30 -8.55
C LEU A 70 -39.38 -12.88 -8.97
N GLN A 71 -38.90 -12.09 -8.01
CA GLN A 71 -38.39 -10.75 -8.27
C GLN A 71 -36.90 -10.81 -8.57
N ILE A 72 -36.53 -10.33 -9.75
CA ILE A 72 -35.14 -10.16 -10.16
C ILE A 72 -34.77 -8.71 -9.88
N ASN A 73 -33.88 -8.51 -8.92
CA ASN A 73 -33.32 -7.19 -8.66
C ASN A 73 -32.04 -7.02 -9.49
N ARG A 74 -31.77 -5.78 -9.91
CA ARG A 74 -30.48 -5.45 -10.54
C ARG A 74 -29.35 -5.71 -9.55
N ILE A 75 -28.24 -6.26 -10.06
CA ILE A 75 -27.02 -6.43 -9.28
C ILE A 75 -26.47 -5.05 -8.95
N GLN A 76 -26.17 -4.81 -7.67
CA GLN A 76 -25.56 -3.56 -7.21
C GLN A 76 -24.15 -3.87 -6.79
N ALA A 77 -23.15 -3.34 -7.49
CA ALA A 77 -21.76 -3.50 -7.13
C ALA A 77 -21.16 -2.19 -6.63
N HIS A 78 -20.29 -2.33 -5.66
CA HIS A 78 -19.59 -1.26 -4.97
C HIS A 78 -18.11 -1.61 -4.96
N GLY A 79 -17.27 -0.67 -5.37
CA GLY A 79 -15.82 -0.77 -5.31
C GLY A 79 -15.26 0.04 -4.15
N ASN A 80 -14.17 -0.42 -3.57
CA ASN A 80 -13.18 0.46 -2.93
C ASN A 80 -11.96 0.60 -3.85
N THR A 81 -10.83 1.07 -3.33
CA THR A 81 -9.61 1.25 -4.13
C THR A 81 -9.15 -0.07 -4.77
N ASP A 82 -9.27 -1.21 -4.05
CA ASP A 82 -8.64 -2.48 -4.45
C ASP A 82 -9.58 -3.69 -4.59
N ALA A 83 -10.86 -3.56 -4.25
CA ALA A 83 -11.78 -4.70 -4.18
C ALA A 83 -13.21 -4.30 -4.55
N PHE A 84 -13.98 -5.30 -4.96
CA PHE A 84 -15.41 -5.18 -5.25
C PHE A 84 -16.24 -6.02 -4.29
N ALA A 85 -17.44 -5.51 -4.01
CA ALA A 85 -18.52 -6.23 -3.39
C ALA A 85 -19.82 -6.02 -4.19
N ALA A 86 -20.49 -7.11 -4.57
CA ALA A 86 -21.73 -7.07 -5.33
C ALA A 86 -22.88 -7.73 -4.57
N ILE A 87 -23.97 -6.98 -4.40
CA ILE A 87 -25.27 -7.47 -3.96
C ILE A 87 -25.94 -8.12 -5.17
N LEU A 88 -26.09 -9.44 -5.13
CA LEU A 88 -26.79 -10.20 -6.15
C LEU A 88 -28.30 -9.95 -6.08
N GLY A 89 -29.02 -10.29 -7.15
CA GLY A 89 -30.47 -10.09 -7.24
C GLY A 89 -31.28 -10.80 -6.13
N ASP A 90 -30.64 -11.76 -5.46
CA ASP A 90 -31.19 -12.52 -4.36
C ASP A 90 -30.84 -11.99 -2.96
N ALA A 91 -30.17 -10.83 -2.86
CA ALA A 91 -29.64 -10.19 -1.65
C ALA A 91 -28.39 -10.79 -1.01
N SER A 92 -27.78 -11.81 -1.60
CA SER A 92 -26.48 -12.30 -1.15
C SER A 92 -25.37 -11.39 -1.67
N VAL A 93 -24.23 -11.38 -0.97
CA VAL A 93 -23.06 -10.61 -1.40
C VAL A 93 -21.97 -11.55 -1.90
N VAL A 94 -21.34 -11.16 -3.01
CA VAL A 94 -20.10 -11.76 -3.51
C VAL A 94 -19.01 -10.70 -3.57
N THR A 95 -17.78 -11.07 -3.22
CA THR A 95 -16.63 -10.17 -3.19
C THR A 95 -15.47 -10.74 -4.00
N TRP A 96 -14.64 -9.87 -4.56
CA TRP A 96 -13.40 -10.24 -5.26
C TRP A 96 -12.43 -9.04 -5.33
N GLY A 97 -11.19 -9.28 -5.71
CA GLY A 97 -10.11 -8.28 -5.67
C GLY A 97 -9.12 -8.56 -4.54
N ASN A 98 -8.48 -7.52 -3.99
CA ASN A 98 -7.48 -7.67 -2.94
C ASN A 98 -8.12 -8.34 -1.71
N PRO A 99 -7.63 -9.52 -1.26
CA PRO A 99 -8.20 -10.21 -0.11
C PRO A 99 -8.23 -9.36 1.16
N ARG A 100 -7.20 -8.53 1.39
CA ARG A 100 -7.10 -7.66 2.58
C ARG A 100 -8.09 -6.52 2.52
N SER A 101 -8.27 -5.90 1.36
CA SER A 101 -9.20 -4.77 1.17
C SER A 101 -10.67 -5.22 1.05
N GLY A 102 -11.01 -6.44 1.50
CA GLY A 102 -12.37 -6.96 1.50
C GLY A 102 -12.77 -7.80 0.28
N GLY A 103 -11.80 -8.16 -0.57
CA GLY A 103 -12.00 -9.12 -1.66
C GLY A 103 -12.31 -10.53 -1.17
N ASP A 104 -11.82 -10.92 0.01
CA ASP A 104 -12.22 -12.15 0.71
C ASP A 104 -13.21 -11.84 1.84
N SER A 105 -14.45 -12.30 1.68
CA SER A 105 -15.51 -12.19 2.69
C SER A 105 -15.86 -13.54 3.34
N SER A 106 -15.04 -14.57 3.15
CA SER A 106 -15.32 -15.94 3.63
C SER A 106 -15.60 -16.02 5.14
N ALA A 107 -14.93 -15.20 5.94
CA ALA A 107 -15.12 -15.12 7.39
C ALA A 107 -16.52 -14.62 7.80
N VAL A 108 -17.19 -13.83 6.94
CA VAL A 108 -18.49 -13.22 7.22
C VAL A 108 -19.59 -13.64 6.23
N GLN A 109 -19.28 -14.52 5.27
CA GLN A 109 -20.17 -14.92 4.17
C GLN A 109 -21.54 -15.42 4.66
N ASP A 110 -21.58 -16.15 5.78
CA ASP A 110 -22.82 -16.65 6.36
C ASP A 110 -23.76 -15.54 6.86
N ARG A 111 -23.20 -14.38 7.22
CA ARG A 111 -23.93 -13.18 7.67
C ARG A 111 -24.33 -12.27 6.52
N LEU A 112 -23.68 -12.36 5.36
CA LEU A 112 -23.95 -11.54 4.16
C LEU A 112 -25.17 -12.02 3.36
N LYS A 113 -26.30 -12.15 4.06
CA LYS A 113 -27.61 -12.55 3.52
C LYS A 113 -28.64 -11.45 3.80
N ASN A 114 -29.56 -11.25 2.86
CA ASN A 114 -30.57 -10.20 2.91
C ASN A 114 -29.96 -8.78 2.98
N VAL A 115 -28.83 -8.56 2.29
CA VAL A 115 -28.18 -7.25 2.21
C VAL A 115 -28.99 -6.31 1.32
N GLN A 116 -29.12 -5.06 1.78
CA GLN A 116 -29.85 -3.98 1.09
C GLN A 116 -28.92 -2.90 0.54
N GLN A 117 -27.84 -2.60 1.24
CA GLN A 117 -26.88 -1.57 0.87
C GLN A 117 -25.47 -1.98 1.30
N ILE A 118 -24.47 -1.64 0.50
CA ILE A 118 -23.05 -1.71 0.87
C ILE A 118 -22.47 -0.31 0.77
N GLN A 119 -21.69 0.07 1.77
CA GLN A 119 -20.86 1.26 1.76
C GLN A 119 -19.38 0.86 1.86
N ALA A 120 -18.53 1.51 1.09
CA ALA A 120 -17.09 1.28 1.06
C ALA A 120 -16.32 2.45 1.69
N SER A 121 -15.26 2.15 2.42
CA SER A 121 -14.12 3.05 2.70
C SER A 121 -12.99 2.73 1.70
N HIS A 122 -11.79 3.30 1.84
CA HIS A 122 -10.68 2.99 0.90
C HIS A 122 -10.28 1.50 0.90
N GLY A 123 -10.41 0.80 2.03
CA GLY A 123 -9.95 -0.58 2.17
C GLY A 123 -10.91 -1.53 2.90
N ALA A 124 -12.14 -1.10 3.19
CA ALA A 124 -13.12 -1.93 3.89
C ALA A 124 -14.55 -1.71 3.37
N PHE A 125 -15.44 -2.62 3.74
CA PHE A 125 -16.87 -2.56 3.42
C PHE A 125 -17.74 -2.70 4.66
N ALA A 126 -18.91 -2.08 4.61
CA ALA A 126 -19.98 -2.22 5.58
C ALA A 126 -21.32 -2.47 4.86
N ALA A 127 -21.98 -3.58 5.17
CA ALA A 127 -23.26 -3.98 4.58
C ALA A 127 -24.41 -3.84 5.57
N ILE A 128 -25.48 -3.15 5.15
CA ILE A 128 -26.75 -3.07 5.89
C ILE A 128 -27.66 -4.22 5.45
N ARG A 129 -28.09 -5.05 6.40
CA ARG A 129 -29.04 -6.15 6.20
C ARG A 129 -30.48 -5.65 6.32
N SER A 130 -31.44 -6.41 5.82
CA SER A 130 -32.86 -6.05 5.84
C SER A 130 -33.49 -5.92 7.22
N ASP A 131 -32.85 -6.48 8.25
CA ASP A 131 -33.22 -6.32 9.65
C ASP A 131 -32.58 -5.05 10.29
N GLY A 132 -31.85 -4.27 9.51
CA GLY A 132 -31.12 -3.08 9.95
C GLY A 132 -29.79 -3.38 10.65
N SER A 133 -29.37 -4.64 10.72
CA SER A 133 -28.04 -4.98 11.28
C SER A 133 -26.91 -4.73 10.28
N VAL A 134 -25.71 -4.41 10.78
CA VAL A 134 -24.53 -4.16 9.94
C VAL A 134 -23.50 -5.28 10.05
N VAL A 135 -22.91 -5.63 8.91
CA VAL A 135 -21.78 -6.57 8.80
C VAL A 135 -20.63 -5.85 8.11
N THR A 136 -19.45 -5.85 8.73
CA THR A 136 -18.24 -5.20 8.19
C THR A 136 -17.16 -6.25 7.87
N TRP A 137 -16.31 -5.96 6.87
CA TRP A 137 -15.15 -6.79 6.51
C TRP A 137 -14.12 -5.98 5.69
N GLY A 138 -12.92 -6.51 5.54
CA GLY A 138 -11.78 -5.84 4.89
C GLY A 138 -10.67 -5.47 5.88
N ASP A 139 -9.87 -4.47 5.54
CA ASP A 139 -8.67 -4.12 6.31
C ASP A 139 -9.05 -3.29 7.56
N GLU A 140 -8.54 -3.72 8.71
CA GLU A 140 -8.85 -3.13 10.03
C GLU A 140 -8.43 -1.66 10.10
N ARG A 141 -7.34 -1.28 9.41
CA ARG A 141 -6.85 0.11 9.33
C ARG A 141 -7.82 1.05 8.61
N TYR A 142 -8.78 0.49 7.86
CA TYR A 142 -9.78 1.25 7.10
C TYR A 142 -11.20 1.10 7.67
N GLY A 143 -11.32 0.63 8.91
CA GLY A 143 -12.58 0.60 9.66
C GLY A 143 -13.39 -0.70 9.52
N SER A 144 -12.75 -1.82 9.16
CA SER A 144 -13.45 -3.11 9.10
C SER A 144 -13.80 -3.68 10.49
N ASP A 145 -13.03 -3.37 11.53
CA ASP A 145 -13.36 -3.78 12.90
C ASP A 145 -14.47 -2.89 13.48
N SER A 146 -15.64 -3.49 13.69
CA SER A 146 -16.80 -2.88 14.33
C SER A 146 -17.18 -3.55 15.65
N SER A 147 -16.32 -4.43 16.18
CA SER A 147 -16.60 -5.27 17.35
C SER A 147 -16.98 -4.45 18.59
N ALA A 148 -16.33 -3.30 18.81
CA ALA A 148 -16.59 -2.40 19.93
C ALA A 148 -18.01 -1.79 19.92
N VAL A 149 -18.65 -1.71 18.76
CA VAL A 149 -19.98 -1.09 18.59
C VAL A 149 -21.03 -2.05 18.03
N GLN A 150 -20.72 -3.35 17.93
CA GLN A 150 -21.58 -4.35 17.28
C GLN A 150 -22.99 -4.41 17.89
N ASP A 151 -23.14 -4.20 19.20
CA ASP A 151 -24.43 -4.16 19.89
C ASP A 151 -25.29 -2.93 19.50
N ARG A 152 -24.65 -1.85 19.05
CA ARG A 152 -25.30 -0.62 18.58
C ARG A 152 -25.59 -0.64 17.07
N LEU A 153 -24.99 -1.56 16.31
CA LEU A 153 -25.16 -1.71 14.86
C LEU A 153 -26.43 -2.48 14.49
N ASN A 154 -27.56 -2.09 15.08
CA ASN A 154 -28.89 -2.62 14.82
C ASN A 154 -29.82 -1.45 14.46
N HIS A 155 -30.78 -1.63 13.56
CA HIS A 155 -31.65 -0.55 13.06
C HIS A 155 -30.90 0.58 12.32
N VAL A 156 -29.77 0.29 11.68
CA VAL A 156 -29.05 1.23 10.82
C VAL A 156 -29.78 1.39 9.49
N GLN A 157 -30.00 2.64 9.07
CA GLN A 157 -30.69 2.98 7.82
C GLN A 157 -29.74 3.43 6.72
N GLN A 158 -28.65 4.12 7.08
CA GLN A 158 -27.67 4.65 6.13
C GLN A 158 -26.28 4.57 6.76
N ILE A 159 -25.26 4.37 5.93
CA ILE A 159 -23.85 4.41 6.33
C ILE A 159 -23.13 5.37 5.39
N GLN A 160 -22.28 6.22 5.96
CA GLN A 160 -21.31 7.03 5.23
C GLN A 160 -19.90 6.66 5.68
N ALA A 161 -18.91 6.83 4.80
CA ALA A 161 -17.51 6.51 5.08
C ALA A 161 -16.59 7.70 4.79
N THR A 162 -15.54 7.83 5.60
CA THR A 162 -14.30 8.56 5.26
C THR A 162 -13.28 7.54 4.72
N ARG A 163 -12.02 7.93 4.48
CA ARG A 163 -11.00 6.97 4.02
C ARG A 163 -10.81 5.82 5.02
N HIS A 164 -10.89 6.07 6.33
CA HIS A 164 -10.56 5.08 7.38
C HIS A 164 -11.64 4.83 8.44
N ALA A 165 -12.82 5.46 8.34
CA ALA A 165 -13.88 5.31 9.32
C ALA A 165 -15.27 5.29 8.70
N PHE A 166 -16.26 4.85 9.47
CA PHE A 166 -17.66 4.78 9.09
C PHE A 166 -18.56 5.46 10.13
N ALA A 167 -19.68 6.01 9.64
CA ALA A 167 -20.74 6.57 10.45
C ALA A 167 -22.10 6.05 9.97
N GLY A 168 -22.83 5.36 10.84
CA GLY A 168 -24.17 4.84 10.61
C GLY A 168 -25.26 5.72 11.23
N ILE A 169 -26.30 6.05 10.47
CA ILE A 169 -27.51 6.71 10.95
C ILE A 169 -28.53 5.63 11.33
N LEU A 170 -28.99 5.66 12.58
CA LEU A 170 -29.98 4.74 13.13
C LEU A 170 -31.42 5.23 12.84
N GLU A 171 -32.41 4.33 12.88
CA GLU A 171 -33.82 4.63 12.64
C GLU A 171 -34.41 5.72 13.57
N ASN A 172 -33.85 5.85 14.77
CA ASN A 172 -34.22 6.91 15.71
C ASN A 172 -33.52 8.26 15.43
N GLY A 173 -32.71 8.36 14.38
CA GLY A 173 -31.95 9.55 13.99
C GLY A 173 -30.66 9.79 14.79
N SER A 174 -30.24 8.84 15.64
CA SER A 174 -28.93 8.92 16.30
C SER A 174 -27.81 8.32 15.44
N VAL A 175 -26.55 8.62 15.77
CA VAL A 175 -25.38 8.17 14.99
C VAL A 175 -24.54 7.17 15.79
N VAL A 176 -24.01 6.17 15.10
CA VAL A 176 -22.98 5.25 15.60
C VAL A 176 -21.77 5.30 14.68
N THR A 177 -20.57 5.45 15.24
CA THR A 177 -19.32 5.54 14.47
C THR A 177 -18.36 4.43 14.86
N TRP A 178 -17.49 4.04 13.93
CA TRP A 178 -16.40 3.09 14.17
C TRP A 178 -15.28 3.28 13.14
N GLY A 179 -14.13 2.66 13.38
CA GLY A 179 -12.89 2.82 12.61
C GLY A 179 -11.90 3.77 13.26
N ASP A 180 -10.96 4.33 12.50
CA ASP A 180 -9.92 5.19 13.06
C ASP A 180 -10.52 6.48 13.65
N SER A 181 -10.28 6.71 14.94
CA SER A 181 -10.77 7.88 15.68
C SER A 181 -10.37 9.22 15.04
N ARG A 182 -9.18 9.32 14.44
CA ARG A 182 -8.69 10.55 13.77
C ARG A 182 -9.48 10.84 12.51
N TYR A 183 -10.06 9.82 11.88
CA TYR A 183 -10.85 9.94 10.65
C TYR A 183 -12.36 9.99 10.93
N GLY A 184 -12.76 10.22 12.19
CA GLY A 184 -14.16 10.33 12.60
C GLY A 184 -14.78 9.04 13.12
N GLY A 185 -13.98 8.01 13.41
CA GLY A 185 -14.44 6.77 14.05
C GLY A 185 -14.92 6.96 15.50
N ASP A 186 -14.53 8.06 16.16
CA ASP A 186 -14.98 8.43 17.50
C ASP A 186 -15.82 9.72 17.47
N THR A 187 -16.94 9.69 18.20
CA THR A 187 -17.89 10.81 18.35
C THR A 187 -17.99 11.29 19.79
N GLY A 188 -17.17 10.82 20.73
CA GLY A 188 -17.30 11.09 22.16
C GLY A 188 -17.42 12.58 22.54
N SER A 189 -16.81 13.49 21.77
CA SER A 189 -16.90 14.94 21.98
C SER A 189 -18.24 15.57 21.56
N VAL A 190 -18.98 14.91 20.65
CA VAL A 190 -20.20 15.42 20.03
C VAL A 190 -21.40 14.47 20.09
N GLU A 191 -21.28 13.30 20.73
CA GLU A 191 -22.33 12.26 20.77
C GLU A 191 -23.68 12.80 21.27
N GLY A 192 -23.66 13.68 22.27
CA GLY A 192 -24.86 14.34 22.79
C GLY A 192 -25.56 15.31 21.82
N GLN A 193 -24.88 15.71 20.75
CA GLN A 193 -25.38 16.61 19.71
C GLN A 193 -25.91 15.84 18.47
N LEU A 194 -25.51 14.57 18.29
CA LEU A 194 -25.87 13.75 17.14
C LEU A 194 -27.24 13.08 17.31
N GLN A 195 -28.29 13.89 17.38
CA GLN A 195 -29.69 13.44 17.51
C GLN A 195 -30.53 14.01 16.37
N ASN A 196 -31.47 13.22 15.86
CA ASN A 196 -32.31 13.57 14.70
C ASN A 196 -31.50 13.96 13.45
N VAL A 197 -30.39 13.24 13.20
CA VAL A 197 -29.56 13.38 12.01
C VAL A 197 -30.32 12.89 10.78
N LEU A 198 -30.35 13.72 9.73
CA LEU A 198 -30.99 13.40 8.45
C LEU A 198 -30.00 12.81 7.44
N ARG A 199 -28.80 13.40 7.35
CA ARG A 199 -27.74 12.99 6.41
C ARG A 199 -26.37 13.26 7.02
N ILE A 200 -25.38 12.47 6.59
CA ILE A 200 -23.97 12.66 6.92
C ILE A 200 -23.21 12.87 5.60
N HIS A 201 -22.36 13.89 5.58
CA HIS A 201 -21.40 14.16 4.52
C HIS A 201 -19.99 13.89 5.04
N ALA A 202 -19.08 13.48 4.16
CA ALA A 202 -17.71 13.11 4.53
C ALA A 202 -16.68 13.81 3.63
N THR A 203 -15.57 14.23 4.22
CA THR A 203 -14.30 14.49 3.53
C THR A 203 -13.45 13.22 3.55
N CYS A 204 -12.16 13.30 3.20
CA CYS A 204 -11.26 12.16 3.36
C CYS A 204 -11.05 11.76 4.85
N CYS A 205 -11.23 12.69 5.80
CA CYS A 205 -10.90 12.50 7.23
C CYS A 205 -11.94 13.01 8.24
N ALA A 206 -13.03 13.62 7.81
CA ALA A 206 -14.01 14.24 8.72
C ALA A 206 -15.45 14.05 8.24
N PHE A 207 -16.39 14.17 9.17
CA PHE A 207 -17.81 14.09 8.91
C PHE A 207 -18.54 15.38 9.28
N ALA A 208 -19.63 15.66 8.56
CA ALA A 208 -20.59 16.71 8.85
C ALA A 208 -22.02 16.14 8.80
N ALA A 209 -22.67 16.08 9.95
CA ALA A 209 -24.07 15.66 10.08
C ALA A 209 -25.01 16.86 9.91
N LEU A 210 -25.97 16.74 9.00
CA LEU A 210 -27.10 17.65 8.84
C LEU A 210 -28.28 17.15 9.68
N LEU A 211 -28.74 17.95 10.63
CA LEU A 211 -29.82 17.62 11.54
C LEU A 211 -31.19 18.04 11.00
N SER A 212 -32.26 17.47 11.55
CA SER A 212 -33.64 17.77 11.17
C SER A 212 -34.07 19.23 11.39
N ASP A 213 -33.39 19.95 12.29
CA ASP A 213 -33.56 21.38 12.53
C ASP A 213 -32.72 22.25 11.58
N ARG A 214 -32.07 21.63 10.59
CA ARG A 214 -31.17 22.27 9.61
C ARG A 214 -29.90 22.89 10.22
N SER A 215 -29.50 22.45 11.40
CA SER A 215 -28.17 22.72 11.95
C SER A 215 -27.16 21.66 11.51
N VAL A 216 -25.87 21.95 11.70
CA VAL A 216 -24.77 21.06 11.33
C VAL A 216 -23.89 20.77 12.54
N VAL A 217 -23.52 19.50 12.71
CA VAL A 217 -22.55 19.03 13.72
C VAL A 217 -21.41 18.33 12.98
N THR A 218 -20.17 18.69 13.29
CA THR A 218 -18.96 18.13 12.63
C THR A 218 -18.08 17.38 13.62
N TRP A 219 -17.35 16.37 13.15
CA TRP A 219 -16.34 15.64 13.93
C TRP A 219 -15.32 14.95 13.01
N GLY A 220 -14.29 14.34 13.59
CA GLY A 220 -13.13 13.80 12.89
C GLY A 220 -11.94 14.75 12.98
N HIS A 221 -11.01 14.66 12.02
CA HIS A 221 -9.79 15.44 12.06
C HIS A 221 -10.08 16.95 11.99
N ALA A 222 -9.67 17.70 13.02
CA ALA A 222 -9.99 19.13 13.16
C ALA A 222 -9.52 19.93 11.93
N ASP A 223 -8.26 19.77 11.53
CA ASP A 223 -7.65 20.46 10.38
C ASP A 223 -8.04 19.88 9.01
N LYS A 224 -9.05 19.01 8.94
CA LYS A 224 -9.56 18.42 7.68
C LYS A 224 -11.09 18.47 7.60
N GLY A 225 -11.67 19.51 8.23
CA GLY A 225 -13.10 19.81 8.20
C GLY A 225 -13.89 19.34 9.43
N GLY A 226 -13.22 18.69 10.40
CA GLY A 226 -13.85 18.20 11.63
C GLY A 226 -14.22 19.32 12.62
N ASP A 227 -13.53 20.47 12.57
CA ASP A 227 -13.86 21.64 13.38
C ASP A 227 -14.61 22.71 12.56
N SER A 228 -15.85 22.98 12.95
CA SER A 228 -16.71 24.04 12.41
C SER A 228 -17.01 25.16 13.41
N SER A 229 -16.30 25.18 14.55
CA SER A 229 -16.56 26.10 15.66
C SER A 229 -16.52 27.58 15.26
N SER A 230 -15.65 27.94 14.32
CA SER A 230 -15.49 29.31 13.79
C SER A 230 -16.72 29.82 13.02
N VAL A 231 -17.50 28.93 12.43
CA VAL A 231 -18.69 29.25 11.62
C VAL A 231 -19.99 28.68 12.18
N ARG A 232 -19.94 28.07 13.38
CA ARG A 232 -21.08 27.40 14.03
C ARG A 232 -22.35 28.25 14.07
N ASP A 233 -22.21 29.55 14.31
CA ASP A 233 -23.37 30.45 14.39
C ASP A 233 -24.03 30.73 13.03
N LEU A 234 -23.30 30.50 11.94
CA LEU A 234 -23.73 30.67 10.56
C LEU A 234 -24.31 29.37 9.97
N LEU A 235 -23.96 28.20 10.52
CA LEU A 235 -24.46 26.88 10.10
C LEU A 235 -25.88 26.58 10.61
N LYS A 236 -26.81 27.47 10.28
CA LYS A 236 -28.25 27.35 10.59
C LYS A 236 -29.02 27.42 9.27
N ASN A 237 -30.13 26.69 9.16
CA ASN A 237 -30.94 26.65 7.93
C ASN A 237 -30.17 26.08 6.72
N VAL A 238 -29.28 25.10 6.97
CA VAL A 238 -28.52 24.41 5.92
C VAL A 238 -29.43 23.47 5.13
N GLN A 239 -29.35 23.53 3.80
CA GLN A 239 -30.07 22.63 2.88
C GLN A 239 -29.20 21.49 2.36
N GLN A 240 -27.96 21.80 2.00
CA GLN A 240 -27.02 20.87 1.38
C GLN A 240 -25.61 21.19 1.84
N ILE A 241 -24.78 20.16 1.97
CA ILE A 241 -23.35 20.27 2.22
C ILE A 241 -22.63 19.61 1.04
N GLN A 242 -21.61 20.28 0.52
CA GLN A 242 -20.67 19.74 -0.46
C GLN A 242 -19.28 19.66 0.19
N ALA A 243 -18.59 18.55 -0.02
CA ALA A 243 -17.23 18.33 0.47
C ALA A 243 -16.21 18.43 -0.67
N SER A 244 -15.04 18.98 -0.36
CA SER A 244 -13.78 18.71 -1.07
C SER A 244 -12.99 17.64 -0.29
N ASP A 245 -11.72 17.40 -0.61
CA ASP A 245 -10.93 16.39 0.08
C ASP A 245 -10.79 16.66 1.59
N CYS A 246 -10.74 17.94 2.00
CA CYS A 246 -10.51 18.32 3.40
C CYS A 246 -11.36 19.50 3.89
N ALA A 247 -12.27 20.04 3.08
CA ALA A 247 -13.11 21.18 3.46
C ALA A 247 -14.57 20.95 3.07
N PHE A 248 -15.45 21.79 3.61
CA PHE A 248 -16.89 21.74 3.34
C PHE A 248 -17.45 23.11 2.95
N ALA A 249 -18.49 23.08 2.14
CA ALA A 249 -19.32 24.22 1.76
C ALA A 249 -20.80 23.88 1.98
N ALA A 250 -21.48 24.63 2.86
CA ALA A 250 -22.90 24.51 3.14
C ALA A 250 -23.71 25.55 2.35
N LEU A 251 -24.73 25.10 1.63
CA LEU A 251 -25.75 25.93 0.99
C LEU A 251 -26.92 26.15 1.97
N LEU A 252 -27.24 27.40 2.26
CA LEU A 252 -28.31 27.79 3.18
C LEU A 252 -29.65 28.01 2.47
N ASP A 253 -30.74 28.05 3.24
CA ASP A 253 -32.11 28.31 2.75
C ASP A 253 -32.28 29.64 2.02
N ASP A 254 -31.46 30.64 2.34
CA ASP A 254 -31.44 31.94 1.69
C ASP A 254 -30.56 31.98 0.42
N ALA A 255 -30.10 30.81 -0.03
CA ALA A 255 -29.22 30.62 -1.17
C ALA A 255 -27.83 31.29 -1.01
N SER A 256 -27.37 31.50 0.23
CA SER A 256 -25.98 31.85 0.54
C SER A 256 -25.14 30.61 0.87
N VAL A 257 -23.81 30.78 0.85
CA VAL A 257 -22.86 29.68 1.11
C VAL A 257 -21.97 30.02 2.31
N VAL A 258 -21.78 29.05 3.19
CA VAL A 258 -20.85 29.11 4.33
C VAL A 258 -19.85 27.97 4.19
N THR A 259 -18.55 28.26 4.33
CA THR A 259 -17.48 27.27 4.18
C THR A 259 -16.70 27.11 5.47
N TRP A 260 -16.08 25.94 5.67
CA TRP A 260 -15.13 25.68 6.75
C TRP A 260 -14.14 24.58 6.39
N GLY A 261 -13.07 24.47 7.17
CA GLY A 261 -11.90 23.64 6.87
C GLY A 261 -10.71 24.49 6.39
N PRO A 262 -9.61 23.86 5.94
CA PRO A 262 -8.42 24.59 5.54
C PRO A 262 -8.63 25.42 4.27
N ALA A 263 -8.00 26.59 4.23
CA ALA A 263 -8.09 27.51 3.10
C ALA A 263 -7.57 26.89 1.78
N CYS A 264 -6.48 26.11 1.84
CA CYS A 264 -5.90 25.41 0.67
C CYS A 264 -6.81 24.31 0.09
N TYR A 265 -7.90 23.95 0.76
CA TYR A 265 -8.93 23.04 0.25
C TYR A 265 -10.27 23.72 -0.02
N GLY A 266 -10.29 25.06 0.01
CA GLY A 266 -11.50 25.87 -0.23
C GLY A 266 -12.37 26.12 1.00
N GLY A 267 -11.85 25.86 2.21
CA GLY A 267 -12.56 26.13 3.47
C GLY A 267 -12.72 27.61 3.79
N ASP A 268 -11.94 28.50 3.17
CA ASP A 268 -12.07 29.96 3.28
C ASP A 268 -12.66 30.56 2.00
N SER A 269 -13.86 31.12 2.10
CA SER A 269 -14.57 31.80 1.02
C SER A 269 -14.71 33.32 1.26
N THR A 270 -14.02 33.89 2.26
CA THR A 270 -14.17 35.29 2.66
C THR A 270 -13.94 36.28 1.53
N VAL A 271 -13.00 35.98 0.62
CA VAL A 271 -12.68 36.80 -0.57
C VAL A 271 -13.85 36.92 -1.53
N VAL A 272 -14.70 35.90 -1.63
CA VAL A 272 -15.84 35.84 -2.56
C VAL A 272 -17.21 35.87 -1.86
N ALA A 273 -17.24 36.11 -0.54
CA ALA A 273 -18.46 36.04 0.27
C ALA A 273 -19.59 36.93 -0.26
N ASP A 274 -19.27 38.10 -0.84
CA ASP A 274 -20.27 38.98 -1.42
C ASP A 274 -20.91 38.45 -2.71
N CYS A 275 -20.21 37.57 -3.42
CA CYS A 275 -20.63 36.93 -4.65
C CYS A 275 -21.39 35.61 -4.41
N LEU A 276 -21.22 34.99 -3.23
CA LEU A 276 -21.88 33.74 -2.82
C LEU A 276 -23.34 33.96 -2.35
N LYS A 277 -24.14 34.59 -3.21
CA LYS A 277 -25.57 34.87 -2.98
C LYS A 277 -26.37 34.39 -4.19
N ASN A 278 -27.57 33.87 -3.96
CA ASN A 278 -28.42 33.21 -4.94
C ASN A 278 -27.74 31.98 -5.58
N VAL A 279 -26.97 31.22 -4.80
CA VAL A 279 -26.36 29.95 -5.24
C VAL A 279 -27.41 28.84 -5.22
N HIS A 280 -27.37 27.93 -6.20
CA HIS A 280 -28.27 26.77 -6.23
C HIS A 280 -27.56 25.44 -6.45
N GLN A 281 -26.29 25.46 -6.85
CA GLN A 281 -25.45 24.27 -6.97
C GLN A 281 -24.00 24.61 -6.63
N ILE A 282 -23.32 23.70 -5.95
CA ILE A 282 -21.89 23.77 -5.60
C ILE A 282 -21.25 22.48 -6.09
N GLN A 283 -20.10 22.58 -6.74
CA GLN A 283 -19.23 21.47 -7.12
C GLN A 283 -17.84 21.69 -6.50
N ALA A 284 -17.14 20.60 -6.20
CA ALA A 284 -15.78 20.64 -5.65
C ALA A 284 -14.81 19.83 -6.50
N THR A 285 -13.57 20.30 -6.59
CA THR A 285 -12.37 19.49 -6.89
C THR A 285 -11.77 18.99 -5.56
N ALA A 286 -10.58 18.38 -5.57
CA ALA A 286 -9.89 18.02 -4.34
C ALA A 286 -9.64 19.27 -3.46
N CYS A 287 -9.27 20.41 -4.06
CA CYS A 287 -8.78 21.58 -3.33
C CYS A 287 -9.55 22.90 -3.59
N ALA A 288 -10.59 22.91 -4.41
CA ALA A 288 -11.35 24.11 -4.74
C ALA A 288 -12.85 23.86 -4.91
N PHE A 289 -13.63 24.94 -4.95
CA PHE A 289 -15.08 24.91 -5.16
C PHE A 289 -15.51 25.85 -6.29
N ALA A 290 -16.60 25.47 -6.96
CA ALA A 290 -17.30 26.28 -7.94
C ALA A 290 -18.80 26.29 -7.64
N ALA A 291 -19.39 27.49 -7.53
CA ALA A 291 -20.82 27.69 -7.26
C ALA A 291 -21.53 28.28 -8.49
N ILE A 292 -22.65 27.66 -8.87
CA ILE A 292 -23.55 28.19 -9.91
C ILE A 292 -24.63 29.05 -9.24
N ARG A 293 -24.71 30.31 -9.65
CA ARG A 293 -25.73 31.27 -9.21
C ARG A 293 -27.00 31.13 -10.02
N GLY A 294 -28.13 31.61 -9.49
CA GLY A 294 -29.45 31.52 -10.13
C GLY A 294 -29.58 32.29 -11.45
N ASP A 295 -28.64 33.19 -11.76
CA ASP A 295 -28.51 33.85 -13.06
C ASP A 295 -27.65 33.05 -14.07
N GLY A 296 -27.14 31.87 -13.65
CA GLY A 296 -26.25 31.01 -14.42
C GLY A 296 -24.78 31.47 -14.43
N SER A 297 -24.41 32.49 -13.67
CA SER A 297 -22.99 32.86 -13.49
C SER A 297 -22.29 31.91 -12.50
N THR A 298 -20.97 31.75 -12.66
CA THR A 298 -20.16 30.91 -11.76
C THR A 298 -19.22 31.76 -10.90
N VAL A 299 -19.06 31.35 -9.64
CA VAL A 299 -18.10 31.92 -8.68
C VAL A 299 -17.23 30.78 -8.17
N THR A 300 -15.91 30.94 -8.20
CA THR A 300 -14.95 29.93 -7.72
C THR A 300 -14.13 30.46 -6.56
N TRP A 301 -13.63 29.54 -5.72
CA TRP A 301 -12.69 29.84 -4.63
C TRP A 301 -11.92 28.58 -4.20
N GLY A 302 -10.88 28.75 -3.40
CA GLY A 302 -9.97 27.68 -2.98
C GLY A 302 -8.61 27.80 -3.66
N GLU A 303 -7.89 26.68 -3.76
CA GLU A 303 -6.55 26.67 -4.37
C GLU A 303 -6.61 27.05 -5.85
N ALA A 304 -5.84 28.06 -6.24
CA ALA A 304 -5.94 28.68 -7.56
C ALA A 304 -5.61 27.70 -8.69
N ARG A 305 -4.55 26.89 -8.50
CA ARG A 305 -4.16 25.86 -9.49
C ARG A 305 -5.23 24.80 -9.68
N TYR A 306 -5.95 24.43 -8.62
CA TYR A 306 -6.97 23.37 -8.63
C TYR A 306 -8.37 23.87 -9.03
N GLY A 307 -8.45 25.00 -9.74
CA GLY A 307 -9.70 25.57 -10.24
C GLY A 307 -10.35 26.64 -9.35
N GLY A 308 -9.67 27.07 -8.29
CA GLY A 308 -10.12 28.17 -7.41
C GLY A 308 -10.16 29.54 -8.09
N ASP A 309 -9.36 29.75 -9.14
CA ASP A 309 -9.34 30.97 -9.95
C ASP A 309 -9.90 30.73 -11.37
N SER A 310 -11.11 31.22 -11.65
CA SER A 310 -11.75 31.20 -12.97
C SER A 310 -11.59 32.51 -13.76
N SER A 311 -10.77 33.46 -13.30
CA SER A 311 -10.69 34.82 -13.86
C SER A 311 -10.38 34.84 -15.37
N ALA A 312 -9.55 33.92 -15.85
CA ALA A 312 -9.19 33.78 -17.27
C ALA A 312 -10.38 33.43 -18.18
N VAL A 313 -11.38 32.71 -17.63
CA VAL A 313 -12.56 32.24 -18.37
C VAL A 313 -13.87 32.86 -17.88
N GLN A 314 -13.83 33.79 -16.92
CA GLN A 314 -15.00 34.34 -16.25
C GLN A 314 -16.06 34.91 -17.21
N ALA A 315 -15.63 35.54 -18.31
CA ALA A 315 -16.53 36.08 -19.33
C ALA A 315 -17.29 35.00 -20.12
N GLN A 316 -16.78 33.77 -20.15
CA GLN A 316 -17.37 32.61 -20.82
C GLN A 316 -18.29 31.82 -19.89
N LEU A 317 -18.09 31.90 -18.57
CA LEU A 317 -18.90 31.25 -17.54
C LEU A 317 -20.22 32.00 -17.26
N ALA A 318 -20.91 32.36 -18.33
CA ALA A 318 -22.25 32.92 -18.32
C ALA A 318 -23.24 31.85 -18.78
N LYS A 319 -24.31 31.63 -18.01
CA LYS A 319 -25.35 30.62 -18.28
C LYS A 319 -24.86 29.17 -18.20
N VAL A 320 -24.04 28.88 -17.20
CA VAL A 320 -23.64 27.52 -16.84
C VAL A 320 -24.87 26.75 -16.34
N GLN A 321 -25.05 25.52 -16.83
CA GLN A 321 -26.12 24.61 -16.40
C GLN A 321 -25.60 23.51 -15.47
N GLN A 322 -24.39 23.02 -15.72
CA GLN A 322 -23.77 21.93 -14.96
C GLN A 322 -22.26 22.13 -14.92
N ILE A 323 -21.65 21.78 -13.80
CA ILE A 323 -20.20 21.70 -13.64
C ILE A 323 -19.85 20.27 -13.28
N GLN A 324 -18.79 19.74 -13.90
CA GLN A 324 -18.12 18.50 -13.50
C GLN A 324 -16.69 18.82 -13.08
N ALA A 325 -16.09 17.98 -12.24
CA ALA A 325 -14.76 18.20 -11.68
C ALA A 325 -13.93 16.91 -11.73
N THR A 326 -12.65 17.07 -12.03
CA THR A 326 -11.57 16.10 -11.75
C THR A 326 -10.97 16.43 -10.37
N GLU A 327 -9.86 15.81 -9.97
CA GLU A 327 -9.17 16.21 -8.73
C GLU A 327 -8.64 17.64 -8.78
N GLY A 328 -8.26 18.15 -9.97
CA GLY A 328 -7.59 19.43 -10.16
C GLY A 328 -8.23 20.43 -11.11
N ALA A 329 -9.32 20.08 -11.81
CA ALA A 329 -9.93 20.98 -12.80
C ALA A 329 -11.46 20.88 -12.85
N PHE A 330 -12.08 21.90 -13.47
CA PHE A 330 -13.51 21.98 -13.70
C PHE A 330 -13.84 22.04 -15.20
N ALA A 331 -14.98 21.45 -15.56
CA ALA A 331 -15.60 21.56 -16.88
C ALA A 331 -17.08 21.97 -16.74
N ALA A 332 -17.44 23.14 -17.26
CA ALA A 332 -18.79 23.69 -17.25
C ALA A 332 -19.51 23.47 -18.59
N ILE A 333 -20.71 22.90 -18.54
CA ILE A 333 -21.64 22.82 -19.68
C ILE A 333 -22.54 24.07 -19.66
N LEU A 334 -22.50 24.84 -20.74
CA LEU A 334 -23.33 26.03 -20.93
C LEU A 334 -24.72 25.69 -21.51
N ASP A 335 -25.66 26.63 -21.43
CA ASP A 335 -27.04 26.48 -21.95
C ASP A 335 -27.15 26.13 -23.45
N ASN A 336 -26.10 26.43 -24.21
CA ASN A 336 -25.97 26.14 -25.64
C ASN A 336 -25.26 24.80 -25.93
N GLY A 337 -24.90 24.05 -24.89
CA GLY A 337 -24.17 22.78 -24.98
C GLY A 337 -22.68 22.91 -25.31
N CYS A 338 -22.10 24.10 -25.23
CA CYS A 338 -20.64 24.29 -25.28
C CYS A 338 -20.01 24.02 -23.91
N VAL A 339 -18.75 23.61 -23.91
CA VAL A 339 -17.98 23.37 -22.68
C VAL A 339 -16.91 24.44 -22.49
N VAL A 340 -16.74 24.90 -21.26
CA VAL A 340 -15.65 25.79 -20.81
C VAL A 340 -14.93 25.10 -19.67
N THR A 341 -13.61 25.06 -19.71
CA THR A 341 -12.73 24.40 -18.73
C THR A 341 -11.81 25.40 -18.07
N TRP A 342 -11.40 25.11 -16.84
CA TRP A 342 -10.37 25.84 -16.10
C TRP A 342 -9.82 25.00 -14.94
N GLY A 343 -8.70 25.42 -14.37
CA GLY A 343 -7.95 24.68 -13.36
C GLY A 343 -6.63 24.19 -13.92
N ASP A 344 -6.10 23.13 -13.32
CA ASP A 344 -4.79 22.60 -13.68
C ASP A 344 -4.84 21.92 -15.05
N ALA A 345 -3.88 22.24 -15.92
CA ALA A 345 -3.85 21.72 -17.29
C ALA A 345 -3.66 20.20 -17.31
N ASP A 346 -2.84 19.66 -16.40
CA ASP A 346 -2.55 18.23 -16.31
C ASP A 346 -3.76 17.43 -15.79
N TYR A 347 -4.73 18.12 -15.18
CA TYR A 347 -5.99 17.55 -14.70
C TYR A 347 -7.19 17.87 -15.61
N GLY A 348 -6.94 18.34 -16.84
CA GLY A 348 -8.00 18.63 -17.83
C GLY A 348 -8.56 20.06 -17.81
N GLY A 349 -7.86 20.99 -17.17
CA GLY A 349 -8.18 22.42 -17.13
C GLY A 349 -7.96 23.15 -18.46
N ASP A 350 -7.20 22.57 -19.40
CA ASP A 350 -7.05 23.09 -20.77
C ASP A 350 -7.71 22.17 -21.81
N SER A 351 -8.82 22.61 -22.41
CA SER A 351 -9.49 21.94 -23.53
C SER A 351 -9.27 22.60 -24.89
N SER A 352 -8.28 23.49 -25.02
CA SER A 352 -8.05 24.30 -26.23
C SER A 352 -7.85 23.45 -27.49
N ALA A 353 -7.20 22.28 -27.37
CA ALA A 353 -6.99 21.34 -28.47
C ALA A 353 -8.29 20.78 -29.06
N VAL A 354 -9.31 20.56 -28.21
CA VAL A 354 -10.59 19.95 -28.59
C VAL A 354 -11.77 20.94 -28.59
N GLN A 355 -11.54 22.22 -28.30
CA GLN A 355 -12.59 23.24 -28.11
C GLN A 355 -13.59 23.35 -29.28
N ARG A 356 -13.16 23.08 -30.51
CA ARG A 356 -14.07 23.10 -31.68
C ARG A 356 -15.08 21.94 -31.67
N GLN A 357 -14.73 20.83 -31.03
CA GLN A 357 -15.51 19.60 -30.94
C GLN A 357 -16.46 19.62 -29.72
N LEU A 358 -16.13 20.38 -28.67
CA LEU A 358 -16.92 20.57 -27.46
C LEU A 358 -18.14 21.47 -27.66
N LYS A 359 -18.99 21.06 -28.60
CA LYS A 359 -20.29 21.65 -28.90
C LYS A 359 -21.34 20.56 -28.86
N THR A 360 -22.57 20.93 -28.47
CA THR A 360 -23.70 20.02 -28.32
C THR A 360 -23.39 18.85 -27.38
N VAL A 361 -22.66 19.12 -26.30
CA VAL A 361 -22.36 18.16 -25.23
C VAL A 361 -23.60 17.95 -24.36
N LEU A 362 -23.93 16.70 -24.07
CA LEU A 362 -25.05 16.32 -23.20
C LEU A 362 -24.59 15.97 -21.79
N HIS A 363 -23.45 15.30 -21.68
CA HIS A 363 -22.92 14.81 -20.41
C HIS A 363 -21.40 14.80 -20.44
N ILE A 364 -20.78 15.02 -19.30
CA ILE A 364 -19.34 14.91 -19.08
C ILE A 364 -19.15 13.92 -17.93
N GLN A 365 -18.29 12.94 -18.14
CA GLN A 365 -17.78 12.06 -17.10
C GLN A 365 -16.32 12.46 -16.82
N ALA A 366 -15.96 12.54 -15.54
CA ALA A 366 -14.59 12.81 -15.10
C ALA A 366 -14.00 11.57 -14.41
N ASN A 367 -12.68 11.44 -14.50
CA ASN A 367 -11.85 10.65 -13.59
C ASN A 367 -10.90 11.59 -12.82
N ASP A 368 -9.78 11.11 -12.29
CA ASP A 368 -8.93 11.95 -11.42
C ASP A 368 -8.24 13.08 -12.20
N CYS A 369 -7.88 12.89 -13.47
CA CYS A 369 -7.10 13.86 -14.26
C CYS A 369 -7.66 14.17 -15.67
N SER A 370 -8.77 13.55 -16.07
CA SER A 370 -9.29 13.61 -17.43
C SER A 370 -10.81 13.68 -17.49
N PHE A 371 -11.31 14.14 -18.65
CA PHE A 371 -12.72 14.24 -18.94
C PHE A 371 -13.08 13.53 -20.25
N ALA A 372 -14.28 12.95 -20.28
CA ALA A 372 -14.92 12.39 -21.46
C ALA A 372 -16.33 12.96 -21.63
N ALA A 373 -16.57 13.67 -22.74
CA ALA A 373 -17.85 14.27 -23.07
C ALA A 373 -18.64 13.46 -24.10
N ILE A 374 -19.89 13.10 -23.76
CA ILE A 374 -20.85 12.50 -24.69
C ILE A 374 -21.61 13.63 -25.41
N ARG A 375 -21.54 13.65 -26.74
CA ARG A 375 -22.24 14.61 -27.59
C ARG A 375 -23.64 14.12 -27.96
N LEU A 376 -24.51 15.03 -28.41
CA LEU A 376 -25.89 14.74 -28.83
C LEU A 376 -25.99 13.69 -29.95
N ASP A 377 -24.96 13.56 -30.78
CA ASP A 377 -24.87 12.55 -31.84
C ASP A 377 -24.36 11.18 -31.34
N GLY A 378 -24.09 11.04 -30.03
CA GLY A 378 -23.56 9.83 -29.41
C GLY A 378 -22.06 9.62 -29.62
N SER A 379 -21.33 10.59 -30.18
CA SER A 379 -19.87 10.56 -30.23
C SER A 379 -19.25 11.04 -28.92
N VAL A 380 -18.00 10.63 -28.67
CA VAL A 380 -17.23 11.01 -27.47
C VAL A 380 -16.05 11.90 -27.85
N VAL A 381 -15.81 12.91 -27.02
CA VAL A 381 -14.62 13.78 -27.09
C VAL A 381 -13.95 13.74 -25.72
N THR A 382 -12.65 13.47 -25.68
CA THR A 382 -11.86 13.40 -24.45
C THR A 382 -10.80 14.51 -24.40
N TRP A 383 -10.37 14.88 -23.20
CA TRP A 383 -9.23 15.76 -22.95
C TRP A 383 -8.76 15.61 -21.50
N GLY A 384 -7.57 16.14 -21.19
CA GLY A 384 -6.87 15.94 -19.92
C GLY A 384 -5.57 15.18 -20.13
N ASP A 385 -5.06 14.57 -19.07
CA ASP A 385 -3.87 13.71 -19.15
C ASP A 385 -4.05 12.61 -20.21
N ALA A 386 -3.13 12.54 -21.16
CA ALA A 386 -3.24 11.63 -22.29
C ALA A 386 -3.20 10.15 -21.87
N GLU A 387 -2.38 9.81 -20.87
CA GLU A 387 -2.25 8.45 -20.35
C GLU A 387 -3.49 8.06 -19.53
N TYR A 388 -4.12 9.01 -18.83
CA TYR A 388 -5.28 8.73 -17.97
C TYR A 388 -6.62 8.91 -18.69
N GLY A 389 -6.64 8.70 -20.01
CA GLY A 389 -7.86 8.65 -20.82
C GLY A 389 -8.25 9.96 -21.49
N GLY A 390 -7.42 11.01 -21.39
CA GLY A 390 -7.54 12.25 -22.14
C GLY A 390 -7.35 12.05 -23.65
N ASP A 391 -6.60 11.02 -24.08
CA ASP A 391 -6.52 10.59 -25.49
C ASP A 391 -7.30 9.28 -25.74
N SER A 392 -8.43 9.39 -26.46
CA SER A 392 -9.22 8.24 -26.94
C SER A 392 -8.92 7.83 -28.38
N SER A 393 -7.85 8.35 -29.01
CA SER A 393 -7.55 8.16 -30.43
C SER A 393 -7.48 6.68 -30.85
N ALA A 394 -6.96 5.81 -29.99
CA ALA A 394 -6.84 4.37 -30.21
C ALA A 394 -8.21 3.66 -30.38
N VAL A 395 -9.25 4.18 -29.73
CA VAL A 395 -10.61 3.58 -29.73
C VAL A 395 -11.66 4.48 -30.37
N GLN A 396 -11.27 5.62 -30.95
CA GLN A 396 -12.19 6.65 -31.44
C GLN A 396 -13.21 6.12 -32.46
N ASP A 397 -12.82 5.16 -33.30
CA ASP A 397 -13.72 4.54 -34.26
C ASP A 397 -14.82 3.69 -33.63
N GLN A 398 -14.59 3.19 -32.42
CA GLN A 398 -15.53 2.37 -31.65
C GLN A 398 -16.48 3.23 -30.80
N LEU A 399 -16.08 4.45 -30.41
CA LEU A 399 -16.87 5.38 -29.58
C LEU A 399 -17.99 6.08 -30.36
N ARG A 400 -18.92 5.28 -30.90
CA ARG A 400 -20.09 5.74 -31.67
C ARG A 400 -21.38 5.24 -31.02
N ASN A 401 -22.36 6.13 -30.86
CA ASN A 401 -23.62 5.84 -30.17
C ASN A 401 -23.40 5.38 -28.72
N VAL A 402 -22.48 6.04 -28.02
CA VAL A 402 -22.21 5.81 -26.59
C VAL A 402 -23.44 6.21 -25.77
N GLN A 403 -23.89 5.34 -24.87
CA GLN A 403 -25.03 5.60 -23.98
C GLN A 403 -24.58 6.06 -22.59
N GLN A 404 -23.51 5.48 -22.07
CA GLN A 404 -22.99 5.76 -20.74
C GLN A 404 -21.46 5.60 -20.74
N ILE A 405 -20.78 6.41 -19.93
CA ILE A 405 -19.35 6.26 -19.62
C ILE A 405 -19.24 6.09 -18.11
N GLN A 406 -18.38 5.16 -17.68
CA GLN A 406 -17.98 4.97 -16.29
C GLN A 406 -16.48 5.23 -16.18
N ALA A 407 -16.05 5.89 -15.10
CA ALA A 407 -14.65 6.14 -14.80
C ALA A 407 -14.16 5.24 -13.66
N SER A 408 -12.91 4.77 -13.77
CA SER A 408 -12.02 4.44 -12.65
C SER A 408 -11.11 5.66 -12.39
N ASP A 409 -10.14 5.58 -11.48
CA ASP A 409 -9.27 6.71 -11.13
C ASP A 409 -8.55 7.28 -12.38
N ASN A 410 -7.99 6.40 -13.23
CA ASN A 410 -7.18 6.80 -14.39
C ASN A 410 -7.64 6.21 -15.74
N ALA A 411 -8.86 5.67 -15.83
CA ALA A 411 -9.38 5.13 -17.09
C ALA A 411 -10.90 5.30 -17.25
N PHE A 412 -11.39 5.09 -18.47
CA PHE A 412 -12.82 5.15 -18.81
C PHE A 412 -13.29 3.86 -19.48
N ALA A 413 -14.57 3.54 -19.29
CA ALA A 413 -15.27 2.47 -19.98
C ALA A 413 -16.64 2.95 -20.47
N ALA A 414 -16.93 2.78 -21.76
CA ALA A 414 -18.17 3.18 -22.40
C ALA A 414 -19.07 1.97 -22.69
N ILE A 415 -20.39 2.14 -22.47
CA ILE A 415 -21.44 1.22 -22.94
C ILE A 415 -22.01 1.77 -24.26
N LEU A 416 -21.99 0.97 -25.30
CA LEU A 416 -22.48 1.29 -26.63
C LEU A 416 -23.96 0.90 -26.80
N ALA A 417 -24.66 1.55 -27.73
CA ALA A 417 -26.09 1.30 -27.96
C ALA A 417 -26.44 -0.12 -28.43
N ASP A 418 -25.47 -0.90 -28.90
CA ASP A 418 -25.63 -2.31 -29.25
C ASP A 418 -25.44 -3.27 -28.07
N GLY A 419 -25.18 -2.73 -26.87
CA GLY A 419 -24.92 -3.48 -25.65
C GLY A 419 -23.48 -3.98 -25.53
N SER A 420 -22.55 -3.57 -26.38
CA SER A 420 -21.12 -3.82 -26.18
C SER A 420 -20.46 -2.74 -25.31
N ALA A 421 -19.23 -3.01 -24.85
CA ALA A 421 -18.46 -2.04 -24.09
C ALA A 421 -17.00 -1.94 -24.58
N VAL A 422 -16.40 -0.77 -24.39
CA VAL A 422 -15.00 -0.47 -24.75
C VAL A 422 -14.38 0.43 -23.69
N SER A 423 -13.13 0.18 -23.32
CA SER A 423 -12.37 1.05 -22.40
C SER A 423 -11.16 1.71 -23.07
N TRP A 424 -10.66 2.78 -22.43
CA TRP A 424 -9.40 3.45 -22.79
C TRP A 424 -8.83 4.19 -21.57
N GLY A 425 -7.55 4.60 -21.64
CA GLY A 425 -6.78 5.19 -20.53
C GLY A 425 -5.67 4.26 -20.06
N ASP A 426 -5.22 4.39 -18.82
CA ASP A 426 -4.10 3.58 -18.31
C ASP A 426 -4.51 2.10 -18.18
N ASP A 427 -3.77 1.22 -18.84
CA ASP A 427 -4.00 -0.23 -18.85
C ASP A 427 -4.03 -0.83 -17.44
N ARG A 428 -3.23 -0.29 -16.50
CA ARG A 428 -3.18 -0.70 -15.09
C ARG A 428 -4.47 -0.37 -14.35
N TYR A 429 -5.26 0.59 -14.84
CA TYR A 429 -6.51 1.06 -14.25
C TYR A 429 -7.76 0.58 -15.00
N GLY A 430 -7.59 -0.37 -15.92
CA GLY A 430 -8.67 -0.94 -16.73
C GLY A 430 -8.86 -0.25 -18.09
N GLY A 431 -7.86 0.50 -18.56
CA GLY A 431 -7.85 1.15 -19.87
C GLY A 431 -8.01 0.18 -21.04
N ASP A 432 -7.49 -1.05 -20.97
CA ASP A 432 -7.61 -2.02 -22.06
C ASP A 432 -8.63 -3.15 -21.78
N SER A 433 -9.75 -3.16 -22.53
CA SER A 433 -10.76 -4.22 -22.53
C SER A 433 -10.54 -5.28 -23.61
N GLY A 434 -9.49 -5.16 -24.43
CA GLY A 434 -9.24 -5.99 -25.61
C GLY A 434 -9.22 -7.49 -25.31
N ALA A 435 -8.65 -7.89 -24.16
CA ALA A 435 -8.60 -9.28 -23.72
C ALA A 435 -9.99 -9.90 -23.42
N VAL A 436 -10.97 -9.08 -23.08
CA VAL A 436 -12.33 -9.52 -22.72
C VAL A 436 -13.41 -9.06 -23.70
N GLN A 437 -13.04 -8.41 -24.80
CA GLN A 437 -13.95 -7.77 -25.75
C GLN A 437 -15.04 -8.73 -26.29
N ASP A 438 -14.68 -9.98 -26.57
CA ASP A 438 -15.62 -11.00 -27.06
C ASP A 438 -16.73 -11.37 -26.06
N GLN A 439 -16.51 -11.06 -24.78
CA GLN A 439 -17.39 -11.35 -23.66
C GLN A 439 -18.27 -10.14 -23.27
N LEU A 440 -17.90 -8.92 -23.69
CA LEU A 440 -18.64 -7.69 -23.41
C LEU A 440 -19.80 -7.53 -24.39
N LYS A 441 -20.83 -8.37 -24.24
CA LYS A 441 -22.06 -8.36 -25.05
C LYS A 441 -23.28 -8.33 -24.13
N ASP A 442 -24.26 -7.51 -24.47
CA ASP A 442 -25.44 -7.27 -23.63
C ASP A 442 -25.07 -6.72 -22.24
N VAL A 443 -24.10 -5.81 -22.20
CA VAL A 443 -23.68 -5.06 -21.02
C VAL A 443 -24.78 -4.09 -20.62
N GLN A 444 -25.29 -4.25 -19.41
CA GLN A 444 -26.36 -3.43 -18.84
C GLN A 444 -25.83 -2.34 -17.92
N GLN A 445 -24.68 -2.58 -17.28
CA GLN A 445 -24.06 -1.66 -16.32
C GLN A 445 -22.56 -1.96 -16.22
N ILE A 446 -21.75 -0.92 -16.00
CA ILE A 446 -20.34 -1.03 -15.64
C ILE A 446 -20.17 -0.40 -14.25
N GLN A 447 -19.33 -1.00 -13.41
CA GLN A 447 -18.86 -0.44 -12.14
C GLN A 447 -17.34 -0.44 -12.11
N ALA A 448 -16.76 0.51 -11.39
CA ALA A 448 -15.31 0.67 -11.27
C ALA A 448 -14.86 0.56 -9.81
N THR A 449 -13.64 0.09 -9.63
CA THR A 449 -12.78 0.36 -8.44
C THR A 449 -11.79 1.45 -8.83
N GLY A 450 -10.84 1.76 -7.94
CA GLY A 450 -9.74 2.63 -8.28
C GLY A 450 -9.03 2.20 -9.57
N SER A 451 -8.78 0.90 -9.77
CA SER A 451 -7.95 0.41 -10.89
C SER A 451 -8.53 -0.73 -11.75
N ALA A 452 -9.84 -0.99 -11.68
CA ALA A 452 -10.46 -2.05 -12.49
C ALA A 452 -11.94 -1.79 -12.77
N PHE A 453 -12.48 -2.48 -13.78
CA PHE A 453 -13.89 -2.42 -14.16
C PHE A 453 -14.57 -3.79 -14.05
N ALA A 454 -15.88 -3.75 -13.79
CA ALA A 454 -16.79 -4.89 -13.79
C ALA A 454 -18.05 -4.56 -14.61
N ALA A 455 -18.26 -5.26 -15.72
CA ALA A 455 -19.46 -5.20 -16.55
C ALA A 455 -20.46 -6.27 -16.14
N PHE A 456 -21.72 -5.87 -15.90
CA PHE A 456 -22.86 -6.74 -15.62
C PHE A 456 -23.66 -6.96 -16.89
N LEU A 457 -23.89 -8.23 -17.23
CA LEU A 457 -24.57 -8.66 -18.46
C LEU A 457 -26.06 -8.93 -18.19
N GLY A 458 -26.88 -8.87 -19.24
CA GLY A 458 -28.33 -9.07 -19.16
C GLY A 458 -28.76 -10.47 -18.68
N ASP A 459 -27.89 -11.47 -18.77
CA ASP A 459 -28.11 -12.83 -18.26
C ASP A 459 -27.78 -13.00 -16.77
N GLY A 460 -27.27 -11.94 -16.12
CA GLY A 460 -26.84 -11.95 -14.72
C GLY A 460 -25.39 -12.39 -14.50
N ALA A 461 -24.64 -12.71 -15.56
CA ALA A 461 -23.20 -12.89 -15.48
C ALA A 461 -22.48 -11.54 -15.39
N PHE A 462 -21.19 -11.59 -15.07
CA PHE A 462 -20.35 -10.40 -15.10
C PHE A 462 -18.94 -10.72 -15.67
N VAL A 463 -18.31 -9.68 -16.20
CA VAL A 463 -16.99 -9.70 -16.84
C VAL A 463 -16.16 -8.60 -16.19
N THR A 464 -14.95 -8.91 -15.76
CA THR A 464 -14.03 -7.92 -15.15
C THR A 464 -12.77 -7.80 -15.99
N TRP A 465 -12.14 -6.63 -15.95
CA TRP A 465 -10.82 -6.37 -16.54
C TRP A 465 -10.11 -5.24 -15.79
N GLY A 466 -8.81 -5.06 -16.07
CA GLY A 466 -7.90 -4.22 -15.29
C GLY A 466 -6.96 -5.05 -14.40
N ARG A 467 -6.34 -4.43 -13.40
CA ARG A 467 -5.31 -5.08 -12.58
C ARG A 467 -5.89 -6.23 -11.76
N ARG A 468 -5.30 -7.43 -11.85
CA ARG A 468 -5.80 -8.64 -11.16
C ARG A 468 -6.00 -8.44 -9.65
N ARG A 469 -5.02 -7.82 -8.98
CA ARG A 469 -5.05 -7.56 -7.53
C ARG A 469 -6.12 -6.56 -7.11
N PHE A 470 -6.63 -5.75 -8.03
CA PHE A 470 -7.58 -4.66 -7.77
C PHE A 470 -9.00 -5.01 -8.29
N GLY A 471 -9.28 -6.29 -8.52
CA GLY A 471 -10.60 -6.76 -8.96
C GLY A 471 -10.75 -7.02 -10.46
N GLY A 472 -9.67 -6.89 -11.24
CA GLY A 472 -9.68 -7.15 -12.69
C GLY A 472 -9.83 -8.63 -13.08
N ASP A 473 -9.67 -9.58 -12.17
CA ASP A 473 -9.82 -11.02 -12.44
C ASP A 473 -10.92 -11.67 -11.57
N SER A 474 -12.05 -12.02 -12.20
CA SER A 474 -13.17 -12.72 -11.57
C SER A 474 -13.24 -14.23 -11.86
N THR A 475 -12.17 -14.82 -12.43
CA THR A 475 -12.15 -16.24 -12.87
C THR A 475 -12.47 -17.22 -11.73
N ALA A 476 -12.02 -16.92 -10.51
CA ALA A 476 -12.33 -17.69 -9.32
C ALA A 476 -13.84 -17.68 -8.99
N LEU A 477 -14.52 -16.54 -9.17
CA LEU A 477 -15.94 -16.40 -8.88
C LEU A 477 -16.81 -17.06 -9.95
N ARG A 478 -16.42 -16.99 -11.24
CA ARG A 478 -17.06 -17.78 -12.30
C ARG A 478 -17.04 -19.27 -12.00
N THR A 479 -15.95 -19.76 -11.40
CA THR A 479 -15.83 -21.15 -10.98
C THR A 479 -16.76 -21.47 -9.80
N GLN A 480 -16.98 -20.53 -8.87
CA GLN A 480 -17.93 -20.71 -7.76
C GLN A 480 -19.39 -20.66 -8.22
N LEU A 481 -19.77 -19.71 -9.07
CA LEU A 481 -21.11 -19.62 -9.67
C LEU A 481 -21.41 -20.81 -10.58
N SER A 482 -20.43 -21.27 -11.37
CA SER A 482 -20.58 -22.48 -12.19
C SER A 482 -20.55 -23.77 -11.38
N LYS A 483 -19.83 -23.84 -10.24
CA LYS A 483 -19.89 -24.97 -9.29
C LYS A 483 -21.24 -25.05 -8.57
N ALA A 484 -21.85 -23.93 -8.22
CA ALA A 484 -23.23 -23.92 -7.73
C ALA A 484 -24.20 -24.49 -8.77
N ALA A 485 -23.98 -24.19 -10.06
CA ALA A 485 -24.76 -24.76 -11.16
C ALA A 485 -24.42 -26.23 -11.51
N THR A 486 -23.21 -26.74 -11.18
CA THR A 486 -22.76 -28.10 -11.52
C THR A 486 -22.77 -29.10 -10.35
N MET A 487 -22.78 -28.67 -9.08
CA MET A 487 -22.93 -29.56 -7.92
C MET A 487 -24.30 -30.27 -7.88
N GLU A 488 -25.29 -29.81 -8.64
CA GLU A 488 -26.57 -30.51 -8.80
C GLU A 488 -26.58 -31.58 -9.91
N TRP A 489 -25.56 -31.66 -10.78
CA TRP A 489 -25.52 -32.71 -11.81
C TRP A 489 -25.11 -34.09 -11.26
N PHE A 490 -24.38 -34.11 -10.13
CA PHE A 490 -23.98 -35.36 -9.47
C PHE A 490 -24.93 -35.84 -8.38
N TYR A 491 -25.81 -34.98 -7.86
CA TYR A 491 -26.80 -35.37 -6.84
C TYR A 491 -28.07 -36.03 -7.39
N LEU A 492 -28.25 -36.02 -8.72
CA LEU A 492 -29.44 -36.55 -9.40
C LEU A 492 -29.29 -37.97 -9.99
N GLN A 493 -28.18 -38.67 -9.79
CA GLN A 493 -28.11 -40.11 -10.04
C GLN A 493 -27.99 -40.90 -8.74
N GLY A 494 -29.15 -41.21 -8.15
CA GLY A 494 -29.25 -42.16 -7.05
C GLY A 494 -28.73 -43.52 -7.46
N VAL A 495 -27.56 -43.90 -6.95
CA VAL A 495 -27.08 -45.29 -6.97
C VAL A 495 -27.31 -45.88 -5.58
N ASN A 496 -28.40 -46.66 -5.48
CA ASN A 496 -28.65 -47.61 -4.41
C ASN A 496 -27.47 -48.58 -4.27
N LEU A 497 -26.82 -48.59 -3.10
CA LEU A 497 -25.91 -49.66 -2.71
C LEU A 497 -26.66 -50.66 -1.83
N GLU A 498 -27.31 -51.63 -2.46
CA GLU A 498 -27.76 -52.86 -1.79
C GLU A 498 -26.62 -53.88 -1.72
N HIS A 499 -26.46 -54.46 -0.53
CA HIS A 499 -25.64 -55.63 -0.22
C HIS A 499 -26.07 -56.90 -1.00
N ARG A 500 -25.13 -57.63 -1.63
CA ARG A 500 -24.84 -59.06 -1.33
C ARG A 500 -23.69 -59.69 -2.14
N ASP A 501 -23.16 -60.74 -1.51
CA ASP A 501 -21.89 -61.48 -1.63
C ASP A 501 -21.80 -62.53 -2.77
N ARG A 502 -20.57 -63.06 -2.94
CA ARG A 502 -20.13 -64.33 -3.59
C ARG A 502 -20.12 -64.45 -5.12
N ARG A 503 -18.91 -64.30 -5.68
CA ARG A 503 -18.22 -65.32 -6.52
C ARG A 503 -16.79 -64.85 -6.81
N GLY A 504 -15.81 -65.70 -6.53
CA GLY A 504 -14.39 -65.37 -6.55
C GLY A 504 -13.67 -65.49 -7.90
N ARG A 505 -12.33 -65.28 -7.77
CA ARG A 505 -11.22 -65.32 -8.76
C ARG A 505 -11.03 -64.00 -9.51
N THR A 506 -9.88 -63.33 -9.57
CA THR A 506 -8.47 -63.53 -9.15
C THR A 506 -7.75 -62.18 -9.35
N PRO A 507 -6.59 -61.90 -8.72
CA PRO A 507 -5.52 -61.21 -9.44
C PRO A 507 -4.21 -62.00 -9.42
N LEU A 508 -3.56 -62.05 -10.58
CA LEU A 508 -2.26 -62.66 -10.82
C LEU A 508 -1.14 -61.80 -10.21
N MET A 509 -0.29 -62.48 -9.43
CA MET A 509 1.06 -62.05 -9.04
C MET A 509 1.96 -61.87 -10.27
N LEU A 510 2.90 -60.92 -10.17
CA LEU A 510 4.27 -61.19 -10.61
C LEU A 510 5.23 -60.90 -9.43
N LYS A 511 5.96 -61.95 -9.02
CA LYS A 511 7.03 -61.94 -8.02
C LYS A 511 8.33 -61.45 -8.66
N ILE A 512 9.13 -60.69 -7.92
CA ILE A 512 10.59 -60.89 -7.89
C ILE A 512 11.06 -60.95 -6.44
N LYS A 513 11.70 -62.06 -6.11
CA LYS A 513 12.41 -62.39 -4.85
C LYS A 513 13.89 -62.09 -5.11
N ILE A 514 14.59 -61.40 -4.22
CA ILE A 514 16.04 -61.59 -4.03
C ILE A 514 16.35 -61.75 -2.54
N LYS A 515 17.22 -62.72 -2.26
CA LYS A 515 17.55 -63.36 -0.99
C LYS A 515 18.47 -62.50 -0.10
N LEU A 516 18.31 -62.67 1.20
CA LEU A 516 19.31 -62.41 2.26
C LEU A 516 20.59 -63.24 2.09
N PHE A 517 21.74 -62.62 2.38
CA PHE A 517 22.91 -63.24 3.02
C PHE A 517 23.57 -62.24 3.97
N HIS A 518 24.01 -62.72 5.13
CA HIS A 518 24.73 -61.99 6.19
C HIS A 518 26.16 -61.59 5.76
N SER A 519 26.63 -60.43 6.23
CA SER A 519 28.05 -60.18 6.54
C SER A 519 28.17 -59.05 7.57
N ASP A 520 29.20 -59.15 8.41
CA ASP A 520 29.49 -58.34 9.60
C ASP A 520 29.34 -56.82 9.45
N ILE A 521 28.74 -56.17 10.46
CA ILE A 521 28.62 -54.70 10.53
C ILE A 521 30.03 -54.13 10.77
N MET A 522 30.65 -53.63 9.71
CA MET A 522 31.88 -52.85 9.80
C MET A 522 31.49 -51.39 10.15
N SER A 523 31.66 -51.01 11.42
CA SER A 523 31.58 -49.62 11.89
C SER A 523 32.98 -49.04 12.09
N VAL A 524 33.14 -47.74 11.90
CA VAL A 524 34.37 -47.01 12.20
C VAL A 524 34.19 -46.11 13.42
N VAL A 525 35.22 -46.03 14.25
CA VAL A 525 35.35 -45.10 15.39
C VAL A 525 36.41 -44.07 15.03
N VAL A 526 36.05 -42.78 15.05
CA VAL A 526 36.90 -41.69 14.57
C VAL A 526 37.03 -40.63 15.65
N GLU A 527 38.24 -40.09 15.85
CA GLU A 527 38.46 -38.95 16.73
C GLU A 527 38.35 -37.64 15.93
N VAL A 528 37.45 -36.75 16.33
CA VAL A 528 37.22 -35.46 15.69
C VAL A 528 37.71 -34.34 16.60
N GLY A 529 38.70 -33.58 16.15
CA GLY A 529 39.30 -32.46 16.88
C GLY A 529 38.93 -31.09 16.32
N LEU A 530 38.95 -30.07 17.19
CA LEU A 530 38.93 -28.66 16.80
C LEU A 530 40.35 -28.10 16.74
N LEU A 531 40.56 -27.05 15.94
CA LEU A 531 41.81 -26.28 15.94
C LEU A 531 42.14 -25.66 17.32
N SER A 532 41.13 -25.52 18.19
CA SER A 532 41.29 -25.09 19.59
C SER A 532 41.84 -26.19 20.52
N GLY A 533 42.04 -27.42 20.03
CA GLY A 533 42.60 -28.55 20.78
C GLY A 533 41.58 -29.43 21.52
N LYS A 534 40.27 -29.15 21.42
CA LYS A 534 39.19 -29.98 21.98
C LYS A 534 38.90 -31.15 21.03
N THR A 535 38.81 -32.39 21.53
CA THR A 535 38.52 -33.59 20.72
C THR A 535 37.31 -34.37 21.23
N ALA A 536 36.64 -35.11 20.33
CA ALA A 536 35.52 -36.00 20.63
C ALA A 536 35.60 -37.27 19.79
N THR A 537 35.24 -38.41 20.37
CA THR A 537 35.23 -39.71 19.66
C THR A 537 33.81 -40.03 19.19
N VAL A 538 33.65 -40.34 17.89
CA VAL A 538 32.34 -40.58 17.25
C VAL A 538 32.37 -41.91 16.49
N GLN A 539 31.33 -42.72 16.65
CA GLN A 539 31.16 -44.00 15.96
C GLN A 539 30.06 -43.92 14.88
N ALA A 540 30.32 -44.49 13.71
CA ALA A 540 29.36 -44.59 12.60
C ALA A 540 29.58 -45.84 11.72
N GLY A 541 28.51 -46.34 11.10
CA GLY A 541 28.57 -47.44 10.12
C GLY A 541 29.18 -47.03 8.78
N LEU A 542 29.87 -47.93 8.08
CA LEU A 542 30.50 -47.63 6.77
C LEU A 542 29.49 -47.28 5.66
N GLU A 543 28.22 -47.67 5.79
CA GLU A 543 27.13 -47.32 4.86
C GLU A 543 26.42 -46.00 5.22
N GLU A 544 26.70 -45.42 6.40
CA GLU A 544 26.17 -44.10 6.76
C GLU A 544 26.87 -43.01 5.94
N LYS A 545 26.19 -41.89 5.70
CA LYS A 545 26.78 -40.72 5.03
C LYS A 545 27.76 -40.01 5.94
N VAL A 546 28.80 -39.40 5.36
CA VAL A 546 29.76 -38.57 6.09
C VAL A 546 29.07 -37.41 6.83
N GLU A 547 27.98 -36.88 6.28
CA GLU A 547 27.11 -35.90 6.95
C GLU A 547 26.59 -36.37 8.33
N THR A 548 26.26 -37.65 8.47
CA THR A 548 25.78 -38.20 9.75
C THR A 548 26.88 -38.24 10.82
N LEU A 549 28.13 -38.51 10.39
CA LEU A 549 29.31 -38.46 11.26
C LEU A 549 29.61 -37.02 11.70
N LYS A 550 29.51 -36.05 10.78
CA LYS A 550 29.67 -34.61 11.03
C LYS A 550 28.68 -34.11 12.08
N LEU A 551 27.40 -34.42 11.92
CA LEU A 551 26.33 -33.97 12.82
C LEU A 551 26.54 -34.49 14.26
N ARG A 552 26.96 -35.76 14.40
CA ARG A 552 27.29 -36.35 15.71
C ARG A 552 28.52 -35.69 16.34
N ALA A 553 29.54 -35.36 15.56
CA ALA A 553 30.73 -34.67 16.05
C ALA A 553 30.40 -33.25 16.54
N GLN A 554 29.60 -32.49 15.79
CA GLN A 554 29.13 -31.15 16.18
C GLN A 554 28.32 -31.18 17.47
N THR A 555 27.36 -32.10 17.57
CA THR A 555 26.53 -32.28 18.77
C THR A 555 27.38 -32.62 19.99
N THR A 556 28.39 -33.47 19.83
CA THR A 556 29.25 -33.91 20.94
C THR A 556 30.24 -32.82 21.37
N LEU A 557 30.71 -32.01 20.43
CA LEU A 557 31.65 -30.92 20.70
C LEU A 557 30.96 -29.63 21.17
N GLY A 558 29.65 -29.50 20.96
CA GLY A 558 28.86 -28.32 21.32
C GLY A 558 29.24 -27.10 20.47
N VAL A 559 29.42 -27.30 19.17
CA VAL A 559 29.89 -26.28 18.23
C VAL A 559 28.96 -26.17 17.02
N GLY A 560 28.94 -25.00 16.39
CA GLY A 560 28.13 -24.70 15.21
C GLY A 560 28.56 -25.48 13.95
N ASN A 561 27.96 -25.11 12.81
CA ASN A 561 28.18 -25.84 11.57
C ASN A 561 29.67 -25.76 11.12
N GLY A 562 30.17 -26.79 10.45
CA GLY A 562 31.59 -26.89 10.13
C GLY A 562 31.89 -28.07 9.21
N ARG A 563 33.08 -28.11 8.61
CA ARG A 563 33.48 -29.19 7.68
C ARG A 563 34.44 -30.18 8.32
N LEU A 564 34.23 -31.47 8.06
CA LEU A 564 35.19 -32.52 8.40
C LEU A 564 36.29 -32.55 7.33
N VAL A 565 37.51 -32.29 7.76
CA VAL A 565 38.72 -32.44 6.96
C VAL A 565 39.56 -33.60 7.49
N ASP A 566 40.18 -34.33 6.58
CA ASP A 566 41.11 -35.40 6.92
C ASP A 566 42.48 -34.85 7.38
N GLN A 567 43.40 -35.76 7.73
CA GLN A 567 44.75 -35.40 8.19
C GLN A 567 45.61 -34.71 7.13
N SER A 568 45.22 -34.76 5.85
CA SER A 568 45.88 -34.05 4.75
C SER A 568 45.33 -32.63 4.56
N GLY A 569 44.25 -32.27 5.27
CA GLY A 569 43.52 -31.02 5.10
C GLY A 569 42.49 -31.06 3.97
N SER A 570 42.21 -32.24 3.40
CA SER A 570 41.23 -32.41 2.33
C SER A 570 39.82 -32.53 2.91
N ILE A 571 38.85 -31.87 2.28
CA ILE A 571 37.44 -31.86 2.70
C ILE A 571 36.79 -33.19 2.30
N LEU A 572 36.09 -33.82 3.24
CA LEU A 572 35.33 -35.04 2.97
C LEU A 572 34.01 -34.72 2.24
N ASP A 573 33.67 -35.52 1.22
CA ASP A 573 32.37 -35.44 0.54
C ASP A 573 31.24 -35.92 1.46
N GLU A 574 30.37 -34.99 1.84
CA GLU A 574 29.30 -35.21 2.81
C GLU A 574 28.16 -36.10 2.28
N SER A 575 28.01 -36.14 0.95
CA SER A 575 26.95 -36.89 0.27
C SER A 575 27.26 -38.38 0.10
N GLY A 576 28.54 -38.73 0.17
CA GLY A 576 29.06 -40.09 0.00
C GLY A 576 28.98 -40.94 1.27
N PRO A 577 28.95 -42.28 1.13
CA PRO A 577 29.05 -43.18 2.27
C PRO A 577 30.47 -43.15 2.87
N ILE A 578 30.57 -43.26 4.19
CA ILE A 578 31.84 -43.17 4.92
C ILE A 578 32.88 -44.17 4.38
N GLY A 579 32.46 -45.37 3.96
CA GLY A 579 33.36 -46.38 3.39
C GLY A 579 34.01 -46.01 2.06
N LEU A 580 33.52 -45.00 1.34
CA LEU A 580 34.14 -44.48 0.11
C LEU A 580 34.88 -43.15 0.32
N SER A 581 34.77 -42.56 1.51
CA SER A 581 35.35 -41.24 1.84
C SER A 581 36.81 -41.28 2.31
N GLY A 582 37.43 -42.47 2.40
CA GLY A 582 38.81 -42.64 2.86
C GLY A 582 39.00 -42.58 4.38
N VAL A 583 37.93 -42.43 5.16
CA VAL A 583 37.94 -42.45 6.63
C VAL A 583 38.24 -43.86 7.15
N GLN A 584 39.32 -44.00 7.92
CA GLN A 584 39.74 -45.27 8.52
C GLN A 584 39.29 -45.40 9.97
N ASP A 585 39.08 -46.63 10.42
CA ASP A 585 38.82 -46.93 11.85
C ASP A 585 40.03 -46.52 12.70
N GLY A 586 39.80 -45.71 13.74
CA GLY A 586 40.84 -45.06 14.54
C GLY A 586 41.47 -43.81 13.91
N GLY A 587 40.93 -43.31 12.80
CA GLY A 587 41.41 -42.09 12.14
C GLY A 587 41.11 -40.82 12.94
N ALA A 588 41.89 -39.75 12.67
CA ALA A 588 41.64 -38.41 13.23
C ALA A 588 41.16 -37.45 12.15
N LEU A 589 40.06 -36.74 12.40
CA LEU A 589 39.51 -35.69 11.55
C LEU A 589 39.55 -34.36 12.28
N THR A 590 39.65 -33.25 11.54
CA THR A 590 39.49 -31.91 12.11
C THR A 590 38.15 -31.33 11.67
N LEU A 591 37.39 -30.78 12.62
CA LEU A 591 36.17 -30.03 12.34
C LEU A 591 36.52 -28.53 12.31
N GLN A 592 36.50 -27.94 11.12
CA GLN A 592 36.69 -26.50 10.92
C GLN A 592 35.35 -25.77 11.07
N ILE A 593 35.27 -24.84 12.01
CA ILE A 593 34.06 -24.04 12.32
C ILE A 593 34.07 -22.74 11.49
N TYR A 594 32.92 -22.35 10.95
CA TYR A 594 32.73 -21.09 10.23
C TYR A 594 32.55 -19.93 11.22
N ASN A 595 33.46 -18.96 11.27
CA ASN A 595 33.48 -17.93 12.33
C ASN A 595 33.30 -16.48 11.84
N THR A 596 32.72 -16.26 10.67
CA THR A 596 32.32 -14.92 10.24
C THR A 596 31.14 -15.01 9.29
N VAL A 597 29.97 -14.56 9.76
CA VAL A 597 28.81 -14.26 8.91
C VAL A 597 28.66 -12.75 8.87
N GLN A 598 28.79 -12.13 7.69
CA GLN A 598 28.46 -10.73 7.50
C GLN A 598 27.06 -10.63 6.90
N VAL A 599 26.12 -10.08 7.66
CA VAL A 599 24.75 -9.83 7.18
C VAL A 599 24.64 -8.38 6.72
N GLN A 600 24.07 -8.19 5.53
CA GLN A 600 23.72 -6.90 4.95
C GLN A 600 22.20 -6.88 4.71
N ALA A 601 21.58 -5.73 4.93
CA ALA A 601 20.14 -5.54 4.80
C ALA A 601 19.82 -4.42 3.79
N SER A 602 18.68 -4.54 3.10
CA SER A 602 18.12 -3.53 2.18
C SER A 602 16.70 -3.14 2.58
N SER A 603 15.97 -2.30 1.84
CA SER A 603 14.56 -1.99 2.19
C SER A 603 13.65 -3.22 2.33
N PHE A 604 13.94 -4.34 1.65
CA PHE A 604 13.04 -5.50 1.60
C PHE A 604 13.68 -6.89 1.78
N PHE A 605 15.02 -7.01 1.86
CA PHE A 605 15.72 -8.30 1.89
C PHE A 605 16.93 -8.29 2.84
N PHE A 606 17.38 -9.47 3.23
CA PHE A 606 18.64 -9.72 3.92
C PHE A 606 19.55 -10.62 3.07
N ALA A 607 20.86 -10.39 3.15
CA ALA A 607 21.88 -11.24 2.59
C ALA A 607 22.96 -11.55 3.63
N ALA A 608 23.33 -12.82 3.79
CA ALA A 608 24.44 -13.27 4.62
C ALA A 608 25.58 -13.77 3.74
N ILE A 609 26.77 -13.22 3.95
CA ILE A 609 28.03 -13.72 3.39
C ILE A 609 28.64 -14.67 4.42
N LEU A 610 28.75 -15.95 4.06
CA LEU A 610 29.37 -16.98 4.90
C LEU A 610 30.89 -16.98 4.70
N SER A 611 31.63 -17.58 5.65
CA SER A 611 33.10 -17.57 5.65
C SER A 611 33.74 -18.36 4.49
N ASP A 612 32.96 -19.21 3.81
CA ASP A 612 33.35 -19.92 2.58
C ASP A 612 33.02 -19.12 1.31
N LYS A 613 32.58 -17.86 1.48
CA LYS A 613 32.14 -16.92 0.44
C LYS A 613 30.85 -17.30 -0.28
N SER A 614 30.12 -18.30 0.23
CA SER A 614 28.74 -18.54 -0.19
C SER A 614 27.82 -17.46 0.37
N VAL A 615 26.76 -17.16 -0.37
CA VAL A 615 25.82 -16.08 -0.04
C VAL A 615 24.42 -16.68 0.09
N VAL A 616 23.75 -16.36 1.19
CA VAL A 616 22.35 -16.73 1.42
C VAL A 616 21.52 -15.45 1.42
N ILE A 617 20.50 -15.38 0.56
CA ILE A 617 19.58 -14.23 0.47
C ILE A 617 18.18 -14.68 0.89
N TRP A 618 17.51 -13.90 1.74
CA TRP A 618 16.13 -14.15 2.16
C TRP A 618 15.33 -12.84 2.27
N GLY A 619 14.03 -12.91 1.98
CA GLY A 619 13.09 -11.77 1.88
C GLY A 619 11.98 -12.05 0.85
N ILE A 620 11.26 -11.02 0.38
CA ILE A 620 9.98 -11.13 -0.38
C ILE A 620 9.99 -12.23 -1.47
N LYS A 621 8.95 -13.08 -1.45
CA LYS A 621 8.85 -14.31 -2.25
C LYS A 621 8.14 -14.13 -3.61
N GLU A 622 7.48 -13.00 -3.88
CA GLU A 622 6.33 -13.01 -4.80
C GLU A 622 6.54 -12.50 -6.24
N ASP A 623 7.67 -11.91 -6.62
CA ASP A 623 7.92 -11.50 -8.03
C ASP A 623 9.09 -12.26 -8.69
N TRP A 624 9.01 -13.58 -8.63
CA TRP A 624 9.99 -14.48 -9.24
C TRP A 624 9.59 -14.88 -10.67
N SER A 625 10.33 -14.41 -11.68
CA SER A 625 10.22 -14.89 -13.06
C SER A 625 11.44 -15.72 -13.54
N GLY A 626 12.48 -15.87 -12.71
CA GLY A 626 13.75 -16.55 -13.06
C GLY A 626 13.96 -17.93 -12.39
N ASP A 627 14.79 -18.77 -13.01
CA ASP A 627 15.15 -20.12 -12.55
C ASP A 627 16.09 -20.06 -11.33
N ARG A 628 15.65 -20.64 -10.21
CA ARG A 628 16.35 -20.67 -8.91
C ARG A 628 17.66 -21.44 -8.95
N SER A 629 17.81 -22.38 -9.89
CA SER A 629 18.95 -23.29 -9.95
C SER A 629 20.21 -22.65 -10.55
N THR A 630 20.05 -21.70 -11.48
CA THR A 630 21.14 -20.90 -12.05
C THR A 630 21.62 -19.76 -11.13
N MET A 631 20.84 -19.45 -10.09
CA MET A 631 21.02 -18.32 -9.17
C MET A 631 22.09 -18.58 -8.08
N LEU A 632 22.12 -19.80 -7.53
CA LEU A 632 23.05 -20.18 -6.45
C LEU A 632 24.50 -20.23 -6.94
N ASP A 633 24.73 -20.53 -8.22
CA ASP A 633 26.07 -20.58 -8.80
C ASP A 633 26.62 -19.19 -9.18
N GLN A 634 25.75 -18.18 -9.43
CA GLN A 634 26.15 -16.83 -9.88
C GLN A 634 26.36 -15.82 -8.74
N LEU A 635 25.88 -16.11 -7.52
CA LEU A 635 25.95 -15.21 -6.36
C LEU A 635 27.10 -15.53 -5.40
N ALA A 636 28.07 -16.36 -5.81
CA ALA A 636 29.29 -16.56 -5.04
C ALA A 636 30.10 -15.25 -5.01
N ASN A 637 30.39 -14.73 -3.81
CA ASN A 637 31.22 -13.54 -3.54
C ASN A 637 30.56 -12.14 -3.60
N VAL A 638 29.30 -11.91 -3.19
CA VAL A 638 28.74 -10.53 -3.13
C VAL A 638 29.57 -9.57 -2.22
N TYR A 639 29.83 -8.34 -2.69
CA TYR A 639 30.60 -7.28 -2.02
C TYR A 639 29.76 -6.07 -1.56
N GLN A 640 28.73 -5.65 -2.32
CA GLN A 640 27.82 -4.55 -1.96
C GLN A 640 26.44 -4.74 -2.61
N ILE A 641 25.35 -4.32 -1.95
CA ILE A 641 23.96 -4.36 -2.47
C ILE A 641 23.36 -2.94 -2.41
N GLN A 642 22.57 -2.56 -3.43
CA GLN A 642 21.81 -1.30 -3.51
C GLN A 642 20.42 -1.54 -4.12
N VAL A 643 19.40 -0.81 -3.67
CA VAL A 643 17.98 -1.13 -3.94
C VAL A 643 17.19 0.16 -4.23
N SER A 644 16.30 0.10 -5.22
CA SER A 644 15.30 1.11 -5.59
C SER A 644 13.91 0.69 -5.08
N CYS A 645 12.84 1.44 -5.33
CA CYS A 645 11.49 1.10 -4.85
C CYS A 645 10.95 -0.24 -5.40
N GLY A 646 11.51 -0.73 -6.50
CA GLY A 646 11.06 -1.95 -7.19
C GLY A 646 12.16 -2.91 -7.65
N ALA A 647 13.45 -2.56 -7.56
CA ALA A 647 14.54 -3.41 -8.01
C ALA A 647 15.81 -3.29 -7.15
N PHE A 648 16.81 -4.13 -7.40
CA PHE A 648 18.11 -4.07 -6.74
C PHE A 648 19.26 -4.43 -7.66
N ALA A 649 20.45 -3.99 -7.26
CA ALA A 649 21.71 -4.21 -7.92
C ALA A 649 22.77 -4.67 -6.91
N THR A 650 23.52 -5.69 -7.28
CA THR A 650 24.49 -6.38 -6.41
C THR A 650 25.86 -6.42 -7.06
N ILE A 651 26.89 -5.91 -6.39
CA ILE A 651 28.30 -6.04 -6.80
C ILE A 651 28.82 -7.40 -6.32
N LEU A 652 29.41 -8.20 -7.21
CA LEU A 652 30.12 -9.44 -6.94
C LEU A 652 31.61 -9.18 -6.68
N GLY A 653 32.32 -10.14 -6.09
CA GLY A 653 33.68 -9.98 -5.56
C GLY A 653 34.76 -9.97 -6.65
N ASP A 654 34.37 -10.26 -7.88
CA ASP A 654 35.14 -10.00 -9.10
C ASP A 654 34.85 -8.61 -9.71
N GLY A 655 33.98 -7.82 -9.07
CA GLY A 655 33.56 -6.48 -9.50
C GLY A 655 32.42 -6.46 -10.54
N SER A 656 31.82 -7.59 -10.89
CA SER A 656 30.65 -7.63 -11.77
C SER A 656 29.35 -7.26 -11.04
N VAL A 657 28.30 -6.83 -11.75
CA VAL A 657 27.01 -6.48 -11.14
C VAL A 657 25.88 -7.40 -11.59
N VAL A 658 25.00 -7.78 -10.67
CA VAL A 658 23.75 -8.50 -10.95
C VAL A 658 22.58 -7.63 -10.52
N THR A 659 21.62 -7.37 -11.42
CA THR A 659 20.40 -6.62 -11.11
C THR A 659 19.17 -7.50 -11.22
N LEU A 660 18.18 -7.25 -10.35
CA LEU A 660 16.98 -8.07 -10.20
C LEU A 660 15.83 -7.20 -9.70
N GLY A 661 14.60 -7.46 -10.18
CA GLY A 661 13.39 -6.75 -9.75
C GLY A 661 12.57 -6.22 -10.91
N ASP A 662 11.69 -5.25 -10.63
CA ASP A 662 10.83 -4.63 -11.62
C ASP A 662 11.64 -4.03 -12.78
N LEU A 663 11.19 -4.29 -14.01
CA LEU A 663 11.90 -3.90 -15.23
C LEU A 663 11.99 -2.37 -15.34
N ALA A 664 10.94 -1.64 -14.96
CA ALA A 664 10.88 -0.19 -15.03
C ALA A 664 11.72 0.49 -13.93
N SER A 665 11.85 -0.15 -12.77
CA SER A 665 12.60 0.37 -11.61
C SER A 665 14.10 0.03 -11.61
N GLY A 666 14.65 -0.45 -12.74
CA GLY A 666 16.08 -0.79 -12.90
C GLY A 666 16.44 -2.26 -12.67
N GLY A 667 15.46 -3.17 -12.69
CA GLY A 667 15.67 -4.61 -12.58
C GLY A 667 16.34 -5.24 -13.81
N ASP A 668 16.20 -4.64 -14.99
CA ASP A 668 16.87 -5.05 -16.23
C ASP A 668 18.12 -4.20 -16.52
N SER A 669 19.29 -4.74 -16.25
CA SER A 669 20.58 -4.16 -16.63
C SER A 669 21.11 -4.67 -17.97
N SER A 670 20.37 -5.49 -18.73
CA SER A 670 20.90 -6.24 -19.89
C SER A 670 21.59 -5.35 -20.93
N ALA A 671 21.11 -4.11 -21.11
CA ALA A 671 21.70 -3.11 -21.99
C ALA A 671 23.14 -2.70 -21.59
N VAL A 672 23.41 -2.64 -20.28
CA VAL A 672 24.70 -2.20 -19.70
C VAL A 672 25.48 -3.32 -19.04
N GLN A 673 24.94 -4.54 -18.98
CA GLN A 673 25.48 -5.68 -18.24
C GLN A 673 26.92 -6.03 -18.61
N HIS A 674 27.27 -5.95 -19.90
CA HIS A 674 28.64 -6.22 -20.35
C HIS A 674 29.67 -5.16 -19.93
N GLN A 675 29.21 -3.97 -19.55
CA GLN A 675 30.01 -2.82 -19.12
C GLN A 675 30.13 -2.73 -17.59
N LEU A 676 29.23 -3.38 -16.85
CA LEU A 676 29.25 -3.45 -15.38
C LEU A 676 30.32 -4.44 -14.87
N GLN A 677 31.59 -4.12 -15.12
CA GLN A 677 32.75 -4.86 -14.66
C GLN A 677 33.67 -3.93 -13.84
N ASN A 678 34.21 -4.42 -12.73
CA ASN A 678 34.99 -3.62 -11.77
C ASN A 678 34.20 -2.46 -11.12
N VAL A 679 32.91 -2.65 -10.83
CA VAL A 679 32.09 -1.67 -10.11
C VAL A 679 32.55 -1.56 -8.65
N GLN A 680 32.76 -0.33 -8.18
CA GLN A 680 33.21 -0.03 -6.82
C GLN A 680 32.07 0.35 -5.88
N ARG A 681 31.05 1.07 -6.39
CA ARG A 681 29.90 1.55 -5.62
C ARG A 681 28.68 1.67 -6.53
N ILE A 682 27.50 1.42 -5.99
CA ILE A 682 26.22 1.73 -6.64
C ILE A 682 25.47 2.73 -5.74
N GLN A 683 24.63 3.58 -6.34
CA GLN A 683 23.65 4.43 -5.67
C GLN A 683 22.30 4.26 -6.40
N ALA A 684 21.18 4.38 -5.68
CA ALA A 684 19.84 4.23 -6.25
C ALA A 684 18.95 5.44 -5.96
N THR A 685 18.10 5.81 -6.91
CA THR A 685 16.88 6.61 -6.72
C THR A 685 15.70 5.65 -6.49
N ASP A 686 14.48 6.18 -6.37
CA ASP A 686 13.29 5.33 -6.26
C ASP A 686 13.11 4.44 -7.50
N PHE A 687 13.58 4.85 -8.69
CA PHE A 687 13.33 4.10 -9.93
C PHE A 687 14.57 3.84 -10.82
N ALA A 688 15.78 4.28 -10.42
CA ALA A 688 16.99 4.10 -11.21
C ALA A 688 18.26 3.83 -10.38
N PHE A 689 19.33 3.41 -11.06
CA PHE A 689 20.63 3.11 -10.46
C PHE A 689 21.78 3.84 -11.19
N ALA A 690 22.82 4.15 -10.42
CA ALA A 690 24.10 4.65 -10.91
C ALA A 690 25.27 3.89 -10.28
N ALA A 691 26.16 3.33 -11.11
CA ALA A 691 27.35 2.57 -10.70
C ALA A 691 28.64 3.33 -11.01
N ILE A 692 29.53 3.46 -10.01
CA ILE A 692 30.90 3.96 -10.17
C ILE A 692 31.83 2.78 -10.49
N LEU A 693 32.53 2.85 -11.62
CA LEU A 693 33.50 1.86 -12.06
C LEU A 693 34.90 2.13 -11.49
N GLY A 694 35.78 1.12 -11.53
CA GLY A 694 37.13 1.19 -10.96
C GLY A 694 38.07 2.20 -11.64
N ASP A 695 37.70 2.70 -12.81
CA ASP A 695 38.38 3.78 -13.52
C ASP A 695 37.77 5.17 -13.24
N GLY A 696 36.78 5.26 -12.36
CA GLY A 696 36.09 6.50 -11.99
C GLY A 696 34.98 6.91 -12.97
N SER A 697 34.63 6.11 -13.97
CA SER A 697 33.48 6.36 -14.84
C SER A 697 32.16 5.91 -14.21
N VAL A 698 31.03 6.43 -14.71
CA VAL A 698 29.68 6.13 -14.20
C VAL A 698 28.82 5.47 -15.27
N LEU A 699 28.08 4.43 -14.88
CA LEU A 699 27.04 3.79 -15.70
C LEU A 699 25.69 3.89 -15.00
N THR A 700 24.64 4.23 -15.74
CA THR A 700 23.27 4.33 -15.22
C THR A 700 22.32 3.39 -15.96
N TRP A 701 21.25 2.98 -15.28
CA TRP A 701 20.14 2.21 -15.87
C TRP A 701 18.88 2.32 -14.99
N GLY A 702 17.72 1.95 -15.54
CA GLY A 702 16.41 2.13 -14.90
C GLY A 702 15.59 3.20 -15.61
N ASP A 703 14.63 3.80 -14.89
CA ASP A 703 13.75 4.83 -15.45
C ASP A 703 14.58 6.04 -15.94
N PRO A 704 14.46 6.43 -17.23
CA PRO A 704 15.22 7.55 -17.79
C PRO A 704 14.97 8.89 -17.09
N GLU A 705 13.74 9.17 -16.67
CA GLU A 705 13.35 10.43 -16.02
C GLU A 705 13.84 10.48 -14.56
N ALA A 706 13.94 9.31 -13.90
CA ALA A 706 14.52 9.19 -12.55
C ALA A 706 16.05 9.06 -12.52
N GLY A 707 16.73 9.34 -13.65
CA GLY A 707 18.20 9.34 -13.75
C GLY A 707 18.83 8.06 -14.31
N GLY A 708 18.03 7.18 -14.92
CA GLY A 708 18.49 5.98 -15.63
C GLY A 708 19.23 6.28 -16.93
N ASP A 709 19.03 7.45 -17.55
CA ASP A 709 19.78 7.95 -18.70
C ASP A 709 20.70 9.12 -18.33
N SER A 710 22.02 8.89 -18.32
CA SER A 710 23.05 9.89 -18.09
C SER A 710 23.76 10.37 -19.36
N SER A 711 23.27 10.02 -20.55
CA SER A 711 23.96 10.26 -21.82
C SER A 711 24.29 11.74 -22.07
N ALA A 712 23.43 12.66 -21.62
CA ALA A 712 23.63 14.10 -21.75
C ALA A 712 24.84 14.64 -20.97
N VAL A 713 25.23 13.96 -19.88
CA VAL A 713 26.31 14.39 -18.99
C VAL A 713 27.49 13.42 -18.95
N GLN A 714 27.45 12.33 -19.73
CA GLN A 714 28.46 11.27 -19.73
C GLN A 714 29.90 11.78 -19.96
N ASP A 715 30.09 12.76 -20.85
CA ASP A 715 31.41 13.33 -21.14
C ASP A 715 32.03 14.11 -19.96
N GLN A 716 31.18 14.53 -19.01
CA GLN A 716 31.54 15.28 -17.81
C GLN A 716 31.82 14.36 -16.60
N MET A 717 31.35 13.10 -16.62
CA MET A 717 31.47 12.14 -15.51
C MET A 717 32.77 11.33 -15.60
N LYS A 718 33.92 11.99 -15.35
CA LYS A 718 35.24 11.34 -15.27
C LYS A 718 35.83 11.54 -13.88
N ASP A 719 36.45 10.51 -13.33
CA ASP A 719 37.01 10.52 -11.98
C ASP A 719 35.94 10.80 -10.89
N VAL A 720 34.75 10.21 -10.99
CA VAL A 720 33.68 10.33 -9.97
C VAL A 720 34.05 9.58 -8.69
N HIS A 721 33.93 10.24 -7.53
CA HIS A 721 34.32 9.69 -6.23
C HIS A 721 33.11 9.36 -5.32
N GLN A 722 32.01 10.11 -5.46
CA GLN A 722 30.81 9.92 -4.66
C GLN A 722 29.58 10.31 -5.48
N ILE A 723 28.50 9.55 -5.32
CA ILE A 723 27.16 9.87 -5.85
C ILE A 723 26.21 9.97 -4.64
N GLN A 724 25.29 10.91 -4.69
CA GLN A 724 24.13 11.03 -3.80
C GLN A 724 22.86 11.04 -4.65
N SER A 725 21.72 10.65 -4.05
CA SER A 725 20.43 10.62 -4.74
C SER A 725 19.33 11.28 -3.92
N THR A 726 18.40 11.93 -4.61
CA THR A 726 17.04 12.24 -4.13
C THR A 726 16.10 11.11 -4.55
N GLY A 727 14.78 11.31 -4.44
CA GLY A 727 13.79 10.32 -4.93
C GLY A 727 13.93 10.03 -6.43
N SER A 728 14.36 11.01 -7.24
CA SER A 728 14.39 10.88 -8.72
C SER A 728 15.58 11.54 -9.42
N ALA A 729 16.59 12.01 -8.70
CA ALA A 729 17.78 12.61 -9.29
C ALA A 729 19.08 12.19 -8.61
N PHE A 730 20.20 12.34 -9.32
CA PHE A 730 21.55 12.04 -8.84
C PHE A 730 22.45 13.28 -8.87
N ALA A 731 23.38 13.32 -7.92
CA ALA A 731 24.47 14.30 -7.87
C ALA A 731 25.81 13.60 -7.62
N ALA A 732 26.76 13.77 -8.53
CA ALA A 732 28.11 13.20 -8.46
C ALA A 732 29.16 14.26 -8.11
N ILE A 733 30.06 13.92 -7.18
CA ILE A 733 31.27 14.69 -6.86
C ILE A 733 32.44 14.09 -7.65
N LEU A 734 33.10 14.92 -8.46
CA LEU A 734 34.27 14.59 -9.27
C LEU A 734 35.57 14.73 -8.45
N GLY A 735 36.66 14.12 -8.92
CA GLY A 735 37.96 14.13 -8.23
C GLY A 735 38.61 15.52 -8.09
N ASP A 736 38.16 16.50 -8.87
CA ASP A 736 38.55 17.91 -8.74
C ASP A 736 37.64 18.73 -7.80
N GLY A 737 36.61 18.09 -7.22
CA GLY A 737 35.63 18.70 -6.34
C GLY A 737 34.51 19.45 -7.06
N SER A 738 34.36 19.32 -8.38
CA SER A 738 33.17 19.81 -9.10
C SER A 738 31.99 18.84 -9.02
N VAL A 739 30.78 19.33 -9.32
CA VAL A 739 29.54 18.55 -9.20
C VAL A 739 28.80 18.45 -10.53
N VAL A 740 28.38 17.24 -10.89
CA VAL A 740 27.54 16.94 -12.06
C VAL A 740 26.23 16.31 -11.57
N THR A 741 25.10 16.76 -12.09
CA THR A 741 23.76 16.26 -11.74
C THR A 741 23.02 15.75 -12.97
N TRP A 742 22.09 14.80 -12.77
CA TRP A 742 21.19 14.29 -13.82
C TRP A 742 19.95 13.63 -13.19
N GLY A 743 18.93 13.34 -14.00
CA GLY A 743 17.61 12.89 -13.56
C GLY A 743 16.58 14.01 -13.59
N SER A 744 15.50 13.86 -12.82
CA SER A 744 14.39 14.83 -12.76
C SER A 744 14.89 16.23 -12.43
N ALA A 745 14.63 17.20 -13.30
CA ALA A 745 15.07 18.58 -13.11
C ALA A 745 14.44 19.21 -11.86
N ASP A 746 13.17 18.89 -11.58
CA ASP A 746 12.43 19.39 -10.43
C ASP A 746 12.95 18.82 -9.11
N ASP A 747 13.54 17.61 -9.13
CA ASP A 747 14.12 16.93 -7.96
C ASP A 747 15.64 17.15 -7.81
N GLY A 748 16.19 18.16 -8.49
CA GLY A 748 17.60 18.57 -8.37
C GLY A 748 18.54 17.99 -9.43
N GLY A 749 18.00 17.42 -10.52
CA GLY A 749 18.77 16.95 -11.68
C GLY A 749 19.42 18.08 -12.49
N ASP A 750 18.92 19.32 -12.39
CA ASP A 750 19.54 20.51 -13.00
C ASP A 750 20.20 21.40 -11.92
N ASN A 751 21.53 21.59 -12.04
CA ASN A 751 22.31 22.48 -11.18
C ASN A 751 22.85 23.73 -11.92
N SER A 752 22.41 23.99 -13.15
CA SER A 752 22.97 25.04 -14.03
C SER A 752 22.96 26.44 -13.39
N ALA A 753 21.96 26.74 -12.57
CA ALA A 753 21.83 28.00 -11.85
C ALA A 753 22.95 28.23 -10.81
N VAL A 754 23.47 27.16 -10.21
CA VAL A 754 24.45 27.20 -9.11
C VAL A 754 25.81 26.58 -9.49
N GLN A 755 25.97 26.13 -10.74
CA GLN A 755 27.16 25.40 -11.21
C GLN A 755 28.48 26.16 -10.96
N GLN A 756 28.46 27.50 -11.03
CA GLN A 756 29.68 28.30 -10.79
C GLN A 756 30.11 28.33 -9.32
N GLU A 757 29.18 28.06 -8.41
CA GLU A 757 29.34 28.06 -6.94
C GLU A 757 29.73 26.66 -6.43
N LEU A 758 29.37 25.59 -7.15
CA LEU A 758 29.72 24.20 -6.84
C LEU A 758 31.17 23.84 -7.22
N LYS A 759 32.13 24.49 -6.55
CA LYS A 759 33.57 24.23 -6.71
C LYS A 759 34.18 23.78 -5.38
N ASN A 760 35.10 22.82 -5.45
CA ASN A 760 35.73 22.22 -4.26
C ASN A 760 34.71 21.63 -3.28
N VAL A 761 33.63 21.04 -3.77
CA VAL A 761 32.61 20.36 -2.95
C VAL A 761 33.23 19.12 -2.30
N CYS A 762 33.00 18.97 -1.00
CA CYS A 762 33.53 17.86 -0.20
C CYS A 762 32.45 16.88 0.27
N GLN A 763 31.20 17.33 0.39
CA GLN A 763 30.06 16.51 0.79
C GLN A 763 28.79 17.05 0.16
N ILE A 764 27.87 16.14 -0.21
CA ILE A 764 26.50 16.47 -0.60
C ILE A 764 25.57 15.70 0.33
N GLN A 765 24.50 16.36 0.77
CA GLN A 765 23.38 15.75 1.49
C GLN A 765 22.10 15.96 0.66
N ALA A 766 21.25 14.93 0.58
CA ALA A 766 19.97 14.99 -0.13
C ALA A 766 18.80 15.00 0.86
N SER A 767 17.73 15.71 0.50
CA SER A 767 16.36 15.53 1.01
C SER A 767 15.53 14.75 -0.03
N GLY A 768 14.20 14.71 0.10
CA GLY A 768 13.35 13.99 -0.86
C GLY A 768 13.50 14.46 -2.31
N ALA A 769 13.73 15.77 -2.54
CA ALA A 769 13.78 16.38 -3.88
C ALA A 769 14.77 17.57 -3.99
N ALA A 770 15.70 17.72 -3.04
CA ALA A 770 16.70 18.78 -3.08
C ALA A 770 18.07 18.31 -2.57
N PHE A 771 19.11 19.05 -2.93
CA PHE A 771 20.48 18.79 -2.51
C PHE A 771 21.09 20.01 -1.79
N ALA A 772 21.96 19.73 -0.83
CA ALA A 772 22.80 20.69 -0.15
C ALA A 772 24.27 20.23 -0.17
N ALA A 773 25.14 21.01 -0.81
CA ALA A 773 26.57 20.74 -0.90
C ALA A 773 27.36 21.58 0.11
N ILE A 774 28.33 20.95 0.79
CA ILE A 774 29.34 21.63 1.61
C ILE A 774 30.60 21.80 0.77
N THR A 775 31.05 23.04 0.58
CA THR A 775 32.29 23.37 -0.12
C THR A 775 33.49 23.29 0.83
N GLY A 776 34.70 23.14 0.29
CA GLY A 776 35.93 22.97 1.09
C GLY A 776 36.33 24.19 1.93
N ASP A 777 35.73 25.35 1.66
CA ASP A 777 35.79 26.57 2.47
C ASP A 777 34.64 26.69 3.50
N GLY A 778 33.78 25.66 3.59
CA GLY A 778 32.74 25.51 4.60
C GLY A 778 31.45 26.30 4.33
N PHE A 779 31.19 26.70 3.09
CA PHE A 779 29.90 27.27 2.67
C PHE A 779 28.94 26.17 2.23
N VAL A 780 27.66 26.54 2.16
CA VAL A 780 26.60 25.66 1.65
C VAL A 780 26.04 26.23 0.36
N VAL A 781 25.86 25.36 -0.63
CA VAL A 781 25.18 25.65 -1.89
C VAL A 781 24.04 24.65 -2.02
N THR A 782 22.82 25.14 -2.26
CA THR A 782 21.61 24.30 -2.38
C THR A 782 20.98 24.43 -3.77
N TRP A 783 20.31 23.37 -4.21
CA TRP A 783 19.52 23.36 -5.45
C TRP A 783 18.46 22.25 -5.42
N GLY A 784 17.56 22.22 -6.41
CA GLY A 784 16.37 21.37 -6.45
C GLY A 784 15.12 22.10 -5.97
N ALA A 785 14.07 21.36 -5.64
CA ALA A 785 12.78 21.93 -5.26
C ALA A 785 12.87 22.84 -4.03
N ALA A 786 12.38 24.07 -4.16
CA ALA A 786 12.43 25.07 -3.08
C ALA A 786 11.71 24.60 -1.81
N ASP A 787 10.54 23.97 -1.96
CA ASP A 787 9.72 23.43 -0.86
C ASP A 787 10.36 22.21 -0.16
N TYR A 788 11.44 21.66 -0.73
CA TYR A 788 12.22 20.56 -0.16
C TYR A 788 13.59 21.02 0.39
N GLY A 789 13.81 22.33 0.47
CA GLY A 789 15.05 22.94 0.98
C GLY A 789 16.07 23.31 -0.10
N GLY A 790 15.67 23.32 -1.38
CA GLY A 790 16.52 23.74 -2.50
C GLY A 790 16.89 25.22 -2.47
N ASP A 791 16.11 26.07 -1.78
CA ASP A 791 16.42 27.49 -1.55
C ASP A 791 16.87 27.74 -0.11
N SER A 792 18.15 28.09 0.06
CA SER A 792 18.77 28.48 1.34
C SER A 792 19.04 29.98 1.46
N SER A 793 18.57 30.81 0.52
CA SER A 793 18.90 32.24 0.42
C SER A 793 18.60 33.03 1.70
N ALA A 794 17.53 32.69 2.42
CA ALA A 794 17.17 33.30 3.70
C ALA A 794 18.17 32.99 4.83
N ALA A 795 18.86 31.84 4.77
CA ALA A 795 19.82 31.37 5.77
C ALA A 795 21.29 31.54 5.33
N GLN A 796 21.55 31.91 4.07
CA GLN A 796 22.90 31.94 3.47
C GLN A 796 23.91 32.81 4.24
N GLY A 797 23.45 33.89 4.90
CA GLY A 797 24.31 34.73 5.74
C GLY A 797 24.91 34.01 6.95
N GLN A 798 24.26 32.94 7.41
CA GLN A 798 24.59 32.15 8.60
C GLN A 798 25.29 30.82 8.26
N LEU A 799 25.12 30.29 7.04
CA LEU A 799 25.72 29.03 6.57
C LEU A 799 27.21 29.19 6.22
N LYS A 800 28.02 29.44 7.24
CA LYS A 800 29.49 29.57 7.14
C LYS A 800 30.15 28.61 8.11
N THR A 801 31.25 27.99 7.68
CA THR A 801 31.97 26.99 8.49
C THR A 801 31.10 25.79 8.88
N VAL A 802 30.24 25.34 7.97
CA VAL A 802 29.39 24.17 8.17
C VAL A 802 30.23 22.89 8.25
N GLN A 803 29.96 22.05 9.25
CA GLN A 803 30.66 20.78 9.45
C GLN A 803 29.82 19.57 9.00
N GLN A 804 28.51 19.60 9.23
CA GLN A 804 27.61 18.51 8.91
C GLN A 804 26.24 19.06 8.55
N ILE A 805 25.58 18.42 7.59
CA ILE A 805 24.17 18.67 7.25
C ILE A 805 23.40 17.38 7.49
N GLN A 806 22.20 17.49 8.05
CA GLN A 806 21.20 16.43 8.13
C GLN A 806 19.93 16.89 7.42
N ALA A 807 19.15 15.95 6.90
CA ALA A 807 17.94 16.24 6.14
C ALA A 807 16.75 15.45 6.69
N THR A 808 15.59 16.10 6.74
CA THR A 808 14.27 15.44 6.75
C THR A 808 13.80 15.29 5.31
N LEU A 809 12.55 14.84 5.09
CA LEU A 809 12.02 14.71 3.74
C LEU A 809 12.02 16.05 2.98
N ARG A 810 11.81 17.18 3.66
CA ARG A 810 11.64 18.52 3.04
C ARG A 810 12.46 19.64 3.67
N SER A 811 13.42 19.35 4.55
CA SER A 811 14.20 20.37 5.23
C SER A 811 15.61 19.91 5.56
N PHE A 812 16.47 20.87 5.87
CA PHE A 812 17.85 20.64 6.27
C PHE A 812 18.19 21.34 7.58
N ALA A 813 19.11 20.74 8.33
CA ALA A 813 19.73 21.30 9.52
C ALA A 813 21.26 21.18 9.40
N ALA A 814 21.96 22.30 9.49
CA ALA A 814 23.42 22.38 9.44
C ALA A 814 24.02 22.63 10.83
N ILE A 815 25.01 21.84 11.21
CA ILE A 815 25.85 22.08 12.40
C ILE A 815 27.06 22.92 11.96
N LEU A 816 27.24 24.07 12.59
CA LEU A 816 28.36 24.99 12.37
C LEU A 816 29.57 24.59 13.22
N ALA A 817 30.76 25.09 12.86
CA ALA A 817 32.01 24.77 13.56
C ALA A 817 32.06 25.23 15.03
N ASP A 818 31.21 26.17 15.42
CA ASP A 818 31.03 26.60 16.81
C ASP A 818 29.97 25.76 17.58
N GLY A 819 29.40 24.75 16.94
CA GLY A 819 28.36 23.88 17.49
C GLY A 819 26.96 24.50 17.52
N SER A 820 26.72 25.63 16.86
CA SER A 820 25.37 26.16 16.63
C SER A 820 24.70 25.49 15.43
N VAL A 821 23.37 25.62 15.33
CA VAL A 821 22.57 25.00 14.27
C VAL A 821 21.83 26.05 13.46
N VAL A 822 21.80 25.85 12.14
CA VAL A 822 21.01 26.66 11.19
C VAL A 822 20.11 25.73 10.40
N THR A 823 18.82 26.03 10.32
CA THR A 823 17.82 25.24 9.59
C THR A 823 17.22 26.02 8.41
N TRP A 824 16.78 25.31 7.38
CA TRP A 824 16.02 25.87 6.25
C TRP A 824 15.18 24.78 5.56
N GLY A 825 14.25 25.19 4.71
CA GLY A 825 13.25 24.33 4.08
C GLY A 825 11.86 24.51 4.71
N ALA A 826 10.97 23.55 4.48
CA ALA A 826 9.59 23.59 4.97
C ALA A 826 9.50 23.63 6.52
N GLY A 827 8.82 24.64 7.07
CA GLY A 827 8.78 24.87 8.53
C GLY A 827 8.20 23.68 9.32
N ASP A 828 7.15 23.06 8.79
CA ASP A 828 6.48 21.86 9.32
C ASP A 828 7.31 20.57 9.20
N TYR A 829 8.42 20.59 8.45
CA TYR A 829 9.38 19.48 8.35
C TYR A 829 10.70 19.78 9.08
N GLY A 830 10.69 20.75 9.99
CA GLY A 830 11.85 21.13 10.81
C GLY A 830 12.74 22.21 10.19
N GLY A 831 12.30 22.85 9.11
CA GLY A 831 12.98 24.01 8.52
C GLY A 831 12.98 25.26 9.42
N ASP A 832 12.03 25.38 10.34
CA ASP A 832 11.97 26.45 11.35
C ASP A 832 12.33 25.92 12.74
N SER A 833 13.49 26.35 13.25
CA SER A 833 13.98 26.05 14.60
C SER A 833 13.92 27.25 15.55
N SER A 834 13.26 28.35 15.15
CA SER A 834 13.25 29.63 15.89
C SER A 834 12.81 29.50 17.36
N ILE A 835 11.88 28.59 17.66
CA ILE A 835 11.38 28.31 19.00
C ILE A 835 12.48 27.75 19.93
N VAL A 836 13.40 26.95 19.37
CA VAL A 836 14.44 26.25 20.13
C VAL A 836 15.85 26.78 19.85
N GLN A 837 16.00 27.82 19.01
CA GLN A 837 17.28 28.34 18.55
C GLN A 837 18.24 28.69 19.69
N ASP A 838 17.73 29.24 20.80
CA ASP A 838 18.54 29.58 21.96
C ASP A 838 19.14 28.37 22.69
N GLN A 839 18.55 27.19 22.50
CA GLN A 839 18.96 25.92 23.11
C GLN A 839 19.95 25.13 22.22
N LEU A 840 20.01 25.42 20.92
CA LEU A 840 20.86 24.73 19.94
C LEU A 840 22.31 25.26 19.98
N ARG A 841 23.02 25.02 21.09
CA ARG A 841 24.41 25.46 21.31
C ARG A 841 25.29 24.28 21.75
N ASN A 842 26.48 24.13 21.16
CA ASN A 842 27.35 22.98 21.36
C ASN A 842 26.68 21.65 20.95
N VAL A 843 25.90 21.67 19.86
CA VAL A 843 25.32 20.47 19.25
C VAL A 843 26.43 19.60 18.69
N GLN A 844 26.40 18.31 19.02
CA GLN A 844 27.39 17.32 18.56
C GLN A 844 26.85 16.45 17.43
N GLN A 845 25.55 16.14 17.46
CA GLN A 845 24.90 15.28 16.48
C GLN A 845 23.44 15.71 16.31
N ILE A 846 22.93 15.62 15.08
CA ILE A 846 21.50 15.72 14.78
C ILE A 846 21.05 14.38 14.22
N GLN A 847 19.88 13.91 14.63
CA GLN A 847 19.15 12.80 14.01
C GLN A 847 17.83 13.33 13.46
N ALA A 848 17.41 12.78 12.32
CA ALA A 848 16.19 13.18 11.62
C ALA A 848 15.20 12.01 11.56
N SER A 849 13.94 12.29 11.83
CA SER A 849 12.81 11.49 11.36
C SER A 849 12.38 12.01 9.97
N CYS A 850 11.23 11.59 9.43
CA CYS A 850 10.81 12.08 8.13
C CYS A 850 10.38 13.57 8.15
N ARG A 851 9.94 14.11 9.31
CA ARG A 851 9.50 15.51 9.48
C ARG A 851 10.10 16.27 10.67
N SER A 852 10.92 15.61 11.49
CA SER A 852 11.41 16.22 12.74
C SER A 852 12.88 15.96 12.98
N PHE A 853 13.50 16.78 13.82
CA PHE A 853 14.90 16.67 14.20
C PHE A 853 15.06 16.53 15.72
N ALA A 854 16.10 15.81 16.13
CA ALA A 854 16.57 15.71 17.49
C ALA A 854 18.08 15.98 17.56
N ALA A 855 18.48 17.05 18.25
CA ALA A 855 19.87 17.42 18.48
C ALA A 855 20.38 16.91 19.83
N LEU A 856 21.52 16.23 19.81
CA LEU A 856 22.29 15.85 21.00
C LEU A 856 23.34 16.94 21.30
N LEU A 857 23.23 17.55 22.47
CA LEU A 857 24.13 18.60 22.97
C LEU A 857 25.36 17.99 23.66
N GLY A 858 26.45 18.75 23.74
CA GLY A 858 27.71 18.29 24.33
C GLY A 858 27.68 18.02 25.84
N ASP A 859 26.60 18.42 26.53
CA ASP A 859 26.33 18.06 27.93
C ASP A 859 25.44 16.81 28.06
N GLY A 860 25.06 16.18 26.94
CA GLY A 860 24.20 15.01 26.88
C GLY A 860 22.70 15.33 27.00
N ALA A 861 22.27 16.58 26.87
CA ALA A 861 20.86 16.95 26.74
C ALA A 861 20.37 16.80 25.28
N VAL A 862 19.06 16.61 25.10
CA VAL A 862 18.42 16.53 23.77
C VAL A 862 17.44 17.68 23.58
N VAL A 863 17.47 18.28 22.39
CA VAL A 863 16.54 19.33 21.95
C VAL A 863 15.89 18.87 20.65
N THR A 864 14.57 18.95 20.56
CA THR A 864 13.79 18.50 19.39
C THR A 864 13.01 19.66 18.77
N TRP A 865 12.75 19.58 17.46
CA TRP A 865 11.88 20.50 16.73
C TRP A 865 11.38 19.85 15.42
N GLY A 866 10.43 20.51 14.75
CA GLY A 866 9.72 19.98 13.58
C GLY A 866 8.30 19.56 13.93
N ASP A 867 7.73 18.65 13.15
CA ASP A 867 6.37 18.15 13.39
C ASP A 867 6.24 17.50 14.78
N ALA A 868 5.20 17.88 15.51
CA ALA A 868 5.02 17.46 16.90
C ALA A 868 4.69 15.96 17.02
N GLU A 869 3.92 15.41 16.08
CA GLU A 869 3.52 13.99 16.06
C GLU A 869 4.71 13.10 15.70
N ASP A 870 5.59 13.57 14.81
CA ASP A 870 6.78 12.83 14.35
C ASP A 870 8.01 13.01 15.27
N GLY A 871 7.79 13.45 16.51
CA GLY A 871 8.79 13.55 17.57
C GLY A 871 9.47 14.92 17.73
N GLY A 872 8.93 15.96 17.11
CA GLY A 872 9.36 17.35 17.27
C GLY A 872 9.04 17.92 18.67
N ASP A 873 7.97 17.44 19.33
CA ASP A 873 7.67 17.75 20.73
C ASP A 873 8.14 16.62 21.66
N SER A 874 9.15 16.91 22.48
CA SER A 874 9.66 15.99 23.52
C SER A 874 9.35 16.46 24.95
N SER A 875 8.46 17.46 25.11
CA SER A 875 8.15 18.08 26.41
C SER A 875 7.71 17.08 27.47
N ALA A 876 6.96 16.04 27.09
CA ALA A 876 6.50 14.97 27.98
C ALA A 876 7.65 14.12 28.58
N VAL A 877 8.80 14.06 27.89
CA VAL A 877 9.95 13.24 28.29
C VAL A 877 11.22 14.08 28.54
N GLN A 878 11.16 15.40 28.44
CA GLN A 878 12.31 16.30 28.51
C GLN A 878 13.15 16.12 29.78
N ASP A 879 12.52 15.83 30.92
CA ASP A 879 13.22 15.59 32.17
C ASP A 879 14.09 14.33 32.18
N ARG A 880 13.76 13.36 31.32
CA ARG A 880 14.48 12.09 31.13
C ARG A 880 15.55 12.19 30.04
N LEU A 881 15.49 13.19 29.15
CA LEU A 881 16.45 13.41 28.06
C LEU A 881 17.73 14.12 28.53
N LYS A 882 18.37 13.55 29.57
CA LYS A 882 19.63 14.03 30.16
C LYS A 882 20.63 12.87 30.23
N ASN A 883 21.90 13.17 29.99
CA ASN A 883 22.99 12.18 29.86
C ASN A 883 22.72 11.16 28.73
N VAL A 884 22.13 11.61 27.61
CA VAL A 884 21.94 10.80 26.41
C VAL A 884 23.29 10.60 25.71
N GLN A 885 23.52 9.39 25.20
CA GLN A 885 24.73 9.02 24.46
C GLN A 885 24.47 8.79 22.98
N GLN A 886 23.29 8.28 22.63
CA GLN A 886 22.91 7.99 21.26
C GLN A 886 21.41 8.21 21.06
N ILE A 887 21.04 8.70 19.89
CA ILE A 887 19.66 8.83 19.42
C ILE A 887 19.53 7.97 18.15
N GLN A 888 18.40 7.29 18.01
CA GLN A 888 17.97 6.59 16.79
C GLN A 888 16.57 7.06 16.42
N ALA A 889 16.23 7.03 15.13
CA ALA A 889 14.95 7.48 14.61
C ALA A 889 14.31 6.42 13.71
N THR A 890 13.00 6.25 13.82
CA THR A 890 12.14 5.68 12.77
C THR A 890 11.65 6.84 11.88
N GLN A 891 10.77 6.58 10.90
CA GLN A 891 10.18 7.67 10.11
C GLN A 891 9.39 8.66 10.96
N PHE A 892 8.84 8.24 12.11
CA PHE A 892 7.88 9.03 12.88
C PHE A 892 8.14 9.06 14.40
N ALA A 893 9.22 8.43 14.88
CA ALA A 893 9.54 8.40 16.31
C ALA A 893 11.05 8.36 16.58
N PHE A 894 11.43 8.61 17.84
CA PHE A 894 12.81 8.59 18.31
C PHE A 894 12.99 7.70 19.54
N ALA A 895 14.19 7.13 19.66
CA ALA A 895 14.65 6.40 20.83
C ALA A 895 16.05 6.87 21.24
N ALA A 896 16.23 7.20 22.51
CA ALA A 896 17.50 7.66 23.08
C ALA A 896 18.04 6.67 24.13
N ILE A 897 19.33 6.34 24.02
CA ILE A 897 20.08 5.56 25.02
C ILE A 897 20.77 6.53 25.97
N ARG A 898 20.49 6.40 27.27
CA ARG A 898 21.13 7.18 28.33
C ARG A 898 22.42 6.50 28.81
N GLY A 899 23.32 7.26 29.41
CA GLY A 899 24.61 6.74 29.90
C GLY A 899 24.52 5.75 31.07
N ASP A 900 23.33 5.57 31.65
CA ASP A 900 23.02 4.50 32.62
C ASP A 900 22.48 3.23 31.94
N GLY A 901 22.41 3.20 30.61
CA GLY A 901 21.87 2.09 29.81
C GLY A 901 20.34 2.04 29.75
N SER A 902 19.62 3.06 30.24
CA SER A 902 18.16 3.15 30.10
C SER A 902 17.73 3.81 28.78
N THR A 903 16.57 3.42 28.27
CA THR A 903 15.99 3.98 27.03
C THR A 903 14.84 4.93 27.30
N VAL A 904 14.77 6.02 26.52
CA VAL A 904 13.66 6.98 26.48
C VAL A 904 13.16 7.06 25.04
N THR A 905 11.85 6.93 24.83
CA THR A 905 11.21 7.01 23.50
C THR A 905 10.18 8.14 23.47
N TRP A 906 9.96 8.73 22.29
CA TRP A 906 8.94 9.75 22.03
C TRP A 906 8.62 9.84 20.53
N GLY A 907 7.56 10.58 20.16
CA GLY A 907 6.99 10.62 18.81
C GLY A 907 5.75 9.73 18.67
N GLU A 908 5.41 9.35 17.44
CA GLU A 908 4.19 8.61 17.15
C GLU A 908 4.19 7.24 17.86
N ALA A 909 3.15 7.01 18.67
CA ALA A 909 3.07 5.88 19.59
C ALA A 909 3.15 4.54 18.86
N ARG A 910 2.47 4.41 17.72
CA ARG A 910 2.43 3.16 16.93
C ARG A 910 3.78 2.81 16.30
N TYR A 911 4.62 3.80 16.02
CA TYR A 911 5.89 3.64 15.29
C TYR A 911 7.13 3.69 16.18
N GLY A 912 6.95 3.33 17.46
CA GLY A 912 8.02 3.19 18.42
C GLY A 912 8.13 4.32 19.45
N GLY A 913 7.26 5.32 19.38
CA GLY A 913 7.20 6.42 20.36
C GLY A 913 6.77 5.96 21.76
N ASP A 914 5.89 4.96 21.85
CA ASP A 914 5.49 4.33 23.12
C ASP A 914 6.22 3.00 23.34
N SER A 915 7.09 2.96 24.34
CA SER A 915 7.79 1.76 24.79
C SER A 915 7.28 1.22 26.13
N SER A 916 6.16 1.72 26.65
CA SER A 916 5.64 1.40 27.99
C SER A 916 5.46 -0.10 28.24
N ALA A 917 5.03 -0.85 27.22
CA ALA A 917 4.86 -2.30 27.28
C ALA A 917 6.18 -3.07 27.52
N VAL A 918 7.31 -2.54 27.04
CA VAL A 918 8.64 -3.16 27.12
C VAL A 918 9.62 -2.40 28.01
N GLN A 919 9.20 -1.27 28.61
CA GLN A 919 10.06 -0.34 29.33
C GLN A 919 10.83 -1.00 30.49
N ALA A 920 10.25 -2.01 31.16
CA ALA A 920 10.91 -2.76 32.22
C ALA A 920 12.05 -3.67 31.71
N GLN A 921 12.03 -4.03 30.43
CA GLN A 921 13.03 -4.86 29.76
C GLN A 921 14.16 -4.01 29.13
N LEU A 922 13.89 -2.73 28.84
CA LEU A 922 14.86 -1.77 28.27
C LEU A 922 15.83 -1.21 29.33
N ALA A 923 16.57 -2.11 29.98
CA ALA A 923 17.62 -1.78 30.94
C ALA A 923 18.97 -2.35 30.47
N ASN A 924 20.04 -1.57 30.61
CA ASN A 924 21.38 -1.92 30.11
C ASN A 924 21.43 -2.11 28.58
N VAL A 925 20.70 -1.27 27.85
CA VAL A 925 20.72 -1.24 26.38
C VAL A 925 22.09 -0.76 25.90
N GLN A 926 22.69 -1.49 24.96
CA GLN A 926 23.99 -1.14 24.35
C GLN A 926 23.82 -0.50 22.97
N GLN A 927 22.86 -0.99 22.18
CA GLN A 927 22.61 -0.52 20.82
C GLN A 927 21.13 -0.60 20.50
N ILE A 928 20.62 0.37 19.73
CA ILE A 928 19.29 0.35 19.14
C ILE A 928 19.46 0.38 17.62
N GLN A 929 18.64 -0.40 16.91
CA GLN A 929 18.46 -0.34 15.47
C GLN A 929 17.00 -0.01 15.16
N ALA A 930 16.75 0.62 14.02
CA ALA A 930 15.42 1.03 13.59
C ALA A 930 15.11 0.51 12.17
N THR A 931 13.87 0.06 11.96
CA THR A 931 13.24 -0.03 10.64
C THR A 931 12.54 1.31 10.34
N GLN A 932 11.75 1.41 9.27
CA GLN A 932 10.94 2.61 9.04
C GLN A 932 9.94 2.86 10.17
N PHE A 933 9.48 1.81 10.87
CA PHE A 933 8.33 1.87 11.78
C PHE A 933 8.51 1.14 13.13
N ALA A 934 9.65 0.49 13.37
CA ALA A 934 9.92 -0.22 14.61
C ALA A 934 11.37 -0.09 15.08
N PHE A 935 11.62 -0.43 16.35
CA PHE A 935 12.94 -0.46 16.97
C PHE A 935 13.27 -1.86 17.52
N ALA A 936 14.56 -2.18 17.52
CA ALA A 936 15.11 -3.35 18.20
C ALA A 936 16.37 -2.96 19.01
N ALA A 937 16.37 -3.29 20.30
CA ALA A 937 17.47 -3.01 21.22
C ALA A 937 18.26 -4.28 21.57
N ILE A 938 19.60 -4.19 21.54
CA ILE A 938 20.51 -5.21 22.07
C ILE A 938 20.87 -4.82 23.52
N LEU A 939 20.59 -5.72 24.46
CA LEU A 939 20.91 -5.59 25.87
C LEU A 939 22.34 -6.07 26.16
N ALA A 940 22.92 -5.63 27.29
CA ALA A 940 24.29 -5.99 27.67
C ALA A 940 24.52 -7.49 27.93
N ASP A 941 23.46 -8.28 28.09
CA ASP A 941 23.50 -9.74 28.21
C ASP A 941 23.32 -10.46 26.86
N GLY A 942 23.23 -9.71 25.75
CA GLY A 942 23.03 -10.24 24.40
C GLY A 942 21.59 -10.60 24.06
N ASN A 943 20.61 -10.28 24.92
CA ASN A 943 19.19 -10.42 24.60
C ASN A 943 18.68 -9.25 23.75
N VAL A 944 17.58 -9.47 23.02
CA VAL A 944 16.94 -8.46 22.18
C VAL A 944 15.52 -8.14 22.64
N VAL A 945 15.18 -6.85 22.60
CA VAL A 945 13.84 -6.33 22.86
C VAL A 945 13.40 -5.49 21.67
N ALA A 946 12.28 -5.86 21.04
CA ALA A 946 11.69 -5.11 19.93
C ALA A 946 10.38 -4.41 20.36
N TRP A 947 10.07 -3.27 19.74
CA TRP A 947 8.81 -2.53 19.92
C TRP A 947 8.54 -1.59 18.74
N GLY A 948 7.31 -1.07 18.64
CA GLY A 948 6.82 -0.30 17.49
C GLY A 948 5.82 -1.12 16.68
N ASP A 949 5.76 -0.87 15.36
CA ASP A 949 4.77 -1.55 14.52
C ASP A 949 5.03 -3.08 14.49
N PRO A 950 4.05 -3.92 14.89
CA PRO A 950 4.25 -5.38 14.95
C PRO A 950 4.55 -6.03 13.60
N GLU A 951 3.99 -5.51 12.51
CA GLU A 951 4.19 -6.07 11.16
C GLU A 951 5.57 -5.71 10.60
N GLU A 952 6.19 -4.66 11.12
CA GLU A 952 7.43 -4.06 10.60
C GLU A 952 8.64 -4.29 11.55
N GLY A 953 8.54 -5.31 12.40
CA GLY A 953 9.62 -5.79 13.27
C GLY A 953 9.46 -5.47 14.76
N GLY A 954 8.36 -4.82 15.16
CA GLY A 954 8.07 -4.46 16.55
C GLY A 954 7.66 -5.63 17.45
N ASP A 955 7.31 -6.79 16.89
CA ASP A 955 7.03 -8.03 17.64
C ASP A 955 8.07 -9.12 17.34
N SER A 956 8.94 -9.41 18.32
CA SER A 956 9.93 -10.49 18.27
C SER A 956 9.49 -11.75 19.02
N SER A 957 8.27 -11.81 19.56
CA SER A 957 7.82 -12.88 20.46
C SER A 957 7.95 -14.29 19.85
N ALA A 958 7.70 -14.41 18.55
CA ALA A 958 7.83 -15.63 17.75
C ALA A 958 9.24 -16.25 17.76
N VAL A 959 10.27 -15.40 17.84
CA VAL A 959 11.69 -15.80 17.77
C VAL A 959 12.44 -15.52 19.06
N GLN A 960 11.76 -15.06 20.11
CA GLN A 960 12.38 -14.57 21.35
C GLN A 960 13.28 -15.62 22.02
N ASP A 961 12.90 -16.90 21.99
CA ASP A 961 13.70 -17.98 22.57
C ASP A 961 15.05 -18.22 21.86
N GLN A 962 15.16 -17.75 20.62
CA GLN A 962 16.30 -17.88 19.72
C GLN A 962 17.22 -16.64 19.74
N LEU A 963 16.72 -15.48 20.20
CA LEU A 963 17.48 -14.21 20.26
C LEU A 963 18.33 -14.12 21.53
N LYS A 964 19.33 -14.99 21.65
CA LYS A 964 20.29 -15.04 22.78
C LYS A 964 21.72 -14.93 22.27
N ASP A 965 22.57 -14.23 23.01
CA ASP A 965 23.96 -13.96 22.60
C ASP A 965 24.05 -13.24 21.24
N VAL A 966 23.14 -12.29 21.02
CA VAL A 966 23.11 -11.43 19.82
C VAL A 966 24.28 -10.46 19.87
N GLN A 967 25.10 -10.47 18.83
CA GLN A 967 26.26 -9.57 18.70
C GLN A 967 25.92 -8.32 17.89
N HIS A 968 25.10 -8.47 16.83
CA HIS A 968 24.73 -7.38 15.93
C HIS A 968 23.30 -7.56 15.42
N ILE A 969 22.60 -6.45 15.16
CA ILE A 969 21.32 -6.41 14.46
C ILE A 969 21.51 -5.57 13.19
N GLN A 970 20.92 -6.03 12.09
CA GLN A 970 20.75 -5.30 10.84
C GLN A 970 19.25 -5.08 10.60
N SER A 971 18.87 -3.94 10.03
CA SER A 971 17.47 -3.62 9.71
C SER A 971 17.27 -3.38 8.22
N THR A 972 16.11 -3.84 7.73
CA THR A 972 15.53 -3.41 6.45
C THR A 972 14.60 -2.22 6.68
N ALA A 973 13.84 -1.80 5.66
CA ALA A 973 12.75 -0.86 5.89
C ALA A 973 11.66 -1.45 6.79
N SER A 974 11.55 -2.78 6.88
CA SER A 974 10.37 -3.49 7.42
C SER A 974 10.66 -4.68 8.35
N ALA A 975 11.92 -5.02 8.58
CA ALA A 975 12.31 -6.24 9.29
C ALA A 975 13.70 -6.10 9.92
N PHE A 976 14.02 -7.01 10.84
CA PHE A 976 15.32 -7.11 11.50
C PHE A 976 15.97 -8.48 11.28
N ALA A 977 17.31 -8.52 11.28
CA ALA A 977 18.10 -9.74 11.34
C ALA A 977 19.19 -9.62 12.41
N ALA A 978 19.17 -10.52 13.39
CA ALA A 978 20.18 -10.63 14.44
C ALA A 978 21.23 -11.68 14.09
N VAL A 979 22.50 -11.34 14.28
CA VAL A 979 23.64 -12.26 14.18
C VAL A 979 24.06 -12.69 15.59
N LEU A 980 24.02 -14.00 15.86
CA LEU A 980 24.36 -14.58 17.15
C LEU A 980 25.88 -14.85 17.27
N GLY A 981 26.36 -15.03 18.50
CA GLY A 981 27.77 -15.33 18.80
C GLY A 981 28.30 -16.64 18.18
N ASP A 982 27.41 -17.56 17.81
CA ASP A 982 27.73 -18.79 17.09
C ASP A 982 27.73 -18.64 15.56
N GLY A 983 27.46 -17.43 15.05
CA GLY A 983 27.39 -17.10 13.63
C GLY A 983 26.04 -17.38 12.97
N SER A 984 25.05 -17.91 13.69
CA SER A 984 23.69 -18.06 13.14
C SER A 984 22.97 -16.72 13.01
N VAL A 985 21.98 -16.67 12.11
CA VAL A 985 21.20 -15.47 11.82
C VAL A 985 19.72 -15.74 12.05
N ILE A 986 19.08 -14.91 12.85
CA ILE A 986 17.64 -14.97 13.17
C ILE A 986 16.98 -13.68 12.66
N ALA A 987 15.98 -13.80 11.80
CA ALA A 987 15.23 -12.66 11.26
C ALA A 987 13.77 -12.65 11.74
N TRP A 988 13.22 -11.45 11.94
CA TRP A 988 11.82 -11.22 12.30
C TRP A 988 11.34 -9.86 11.78
N GLY A 989 10.03 -9.64 11.80
CA GLY A 989 9.42 -8.51 11.09
C GLY A 989 9.20 -8.80 9.61
N GLY A 990 8.30 -8.02 8.99
CA GLY A 990 7.72 -8.29 7.69
C GLY A 990 6.52 -9.23 7.78
N ASN A 991 5.45 -8.88 7.07
CA ASN A 991 4.24 -9.70 6.79
C ASN A 991 4.56 -11.21 6.72
N PRO A 992 3.72 -12.15 7.21
CA PRO A 992 3.96 -13.60 7.14
C PRO A 992 4.27 -14.18 5.74
N ILE A 993 4.02 -13.42 4.67
CA ILE A 993 4.38 -13.73 3.26
C ILE A 993 5.80 -13.22 2.89
N ASN A 994 6.36 -12.31 3.69
CA ASN A 994 7.64 -11.58 3.55
C ASN A 994 8.78 -12.10 4.46
N GLY A 995 8.67 -13.29 5.06
CA GLY A 995 9.86 -14.03 5.51
C GLY A 995 10.14 -14.10 7.02
N GLY A 996 9.14 -13.97 7.90
CA GLY A 996 9.32 -14.09 9.36
C GLY A 996 9.72 -15.46 9.95
N TYR A 997 10.10 -16.46 9.13
CA TYR A 997 10.71 -17.70 9.64
C TYR A 997 11.73 -18.27 8.65
N ALA A 998 12.98 -17.83 8.78
CA ALA A 998 14.12 -18.59 8.28
C ALA A 998 15.11 -18.76 9.44
N VAL A 999 15.02 -19.91 10.12
CA VAL A 999 16.16 -20.41 10.88
C VAL A 999 17.16 -20.88 9.82
N LEU A 1000 18.31 -20.21 9.69
CA LEU A 1000 19.44 -20.79 8.95
C LEU A 1000 20.04 -21.92 9.79
N GLY A 1001 19.33 -23.05 9.79
CA GLY A 1001 19.71 -24.31 10.39
C GLY A 1001 19.25 -25.44 9.47
N ASN A 1002 20.22 -26.16 8.91
CA ASN A 1002 20.11 -27.34 8.04
C ASN A 1002 19.57 -27.11 6.62
N SER A 1003 20.49 -26.83 5.70
CA SER A 1003 20.49 -27.43 4.36
C SER A 1003 21.92 -27.61 3.88
#